data_AF-A0A7W1JRF5-F1
#
_entry.id   AF-A0A7W1JRF5-F1
#
_cell.length_a   1.000
_cell.length_b   1.000
_cell.length_c   1.000
_cell.angle_alpha   90.00
_cell.angle_beta   90.00
_cell.angle_gamma   90.00
#
_symmetry.space_group_name_H-M   'P 1'
#
loop_
_entity.id
_entity.type
_entity.pdbx_description
1 polymer ?
#
loop_
_entity_poly.entity_id
_entity_poly.type
_entity_poly.pdbx_seq_one_letter_code
_entity_poly.pdbx_strand_id
1 'polypeptide(L)'
;MPAETPVEKLRRVVSFETLLAYMGGTLRWPYEASDLQDVTFSYTAKELGMEALGDALPEFIRRLRENENEAWRIFLVDFGDKPLRRQTLRQLLNAVAARARGAAGLKVYVHTELLFVCKHSSSSFTFAHFHGDRLANAKLKTFGWDDPDRARTALTRNLPLLVWDQQADWEKAWDAEKLTKDFFDDYRKVFEAVEKMVVVLQGDDVRRFTQSLFNRLMFLCFLQEKGWLEYKGERKDYLFRLHETFKPVFIRRGGPQETRFYDRLRLLFFAGLNSSNGGGDRSELEKFIGKVPFLNGGLFEEDKGGLDASDVFVPDEAFPLIFDLFRKYTFTVTESTPLDIEVALDPEMLGKIFEELVTGRHGTGSYYTPRPVVSFMCREALKGYLTTSPVSGEFGEQEQGIDLNIPKLVDEHDAAGIGVDEARQLIKKLEAIKVCDPACGSGAYLLGMLQEIHALQQLLDTTAHQLSAREDYDRKLTIIENCLYGVDIDPFAINIAWLRLWLALVIDDKRNPLDDDVSLPNLDVKVEIGDSLLAPAPIDVLRAKQGAIVGELVRQFRAEKASYMRSHIPVDKDQWREAMSRSRRLIDIELRGNRDEAEAAVEREREALATAKNQGGKDAASVRLRRAEAALAALGERPPPDSLDWAVEFVEAFVNEDARCGVSTSSLPTRPISATS
;
A
#
# COMPACT_ATOMS: atom_id res chain seq x y z
N MET A 1 47.11 -6.44 -11.11
CA MET A 1 45.69 -6.69 -11.43
C MET A 1 44.85 -5.73 -10.62
N PRO A 2 43.80 -5.11 -11.18
CA PRO A 2 42.90 -4.27 -10.38
C PRO A 2 42.33 -5.10 -9.23
N ALA A 3 42.16 -4.48 -8.06
CA ALA A 3 41.56 -5.14 -6.90
C ALA A 3 40.11 -5.49 -7.23
N GLU A 4 39.72 -6.74 -6.96
CA GLU A 4 38.37 -7.24 -7.20
C GLU A 4 37.34 -6.44 -6.38
N THR A 5 36.29 -5.96 -7.05
CA THR A 5 35.22 -5.16 -6.44
C THR A 5 34.39 -6.01 -5.47
N PRO A 6 33.75 -5.41 -4.46
CA PRO A 6 32.87 -6.14 -3.53
C PRO A 6 31.75 -6.92 -4.22
N VAL A 7 31.19 -6.39 -5.31
CA VAL A 7 30.14 -7.05 -6.11
C VAL A 7 30.70 -8.30 -6.82
N GLU A 8 31.90 -8.22 -7.40
CA GLU A 8 32.55 -9.37 -8.03
C GLU A 8 32.83 -10.50 -7.03
N LYS A 9 33.21 -10.16 -5.80
CA LYS A 9 33.34 -11.14 -4.71
C LYS A 9 31.99 -11.77 -4.35
N LEU A 10 30.94 -10.97 -4.27
CA LEU A 10 29.60 -11.45 -3.92
C LEU A 10 29.00 -12.35 -4.99
N ARG A 11 29.29 -12.13 -6.29
CA ARG A 11 28.88 -13.02 -7.39
C ARG A 11 29.37 -14.46 -7.24
N ARG A 12 30.43 -14.69 -6.46
CA ARG A 12 30.96 -16.04 -6.18
C ARG A 12 30.25 -16.73 -5.02
N VAL A 13 29.38 -16.02 -4.31
CA VAL A 13 28.63 -16.54 -3.17
C VAL A 13 27.37 -17.25 -3.67
N VAL A 14 27.47 -18.56 -3.83
CA VAL A 14 26.40 -19.43 -4.37
C VAL A 14 25.99 -20.55 -3.41
N SER A 15 26.75 -20.72 -2.33
CA SER A 15 26.52 -21.72 -1.28
C SER A 15 26.91 -21.16 0.09
N PHE A 16 26.49 -21.81 1.17
CA PHE A 16 26.90 -21.38 2.51
C PHE A 16 28.41 -21.49 2.73
N GLU A 17 29.09 -22.46 2.12
CA GLU A 17 30.56 -22.57 2.16
C GLU A 17 31.21 -21.33 1.54
N THR A 18 30.78 -20.94 0.34
CA THR A 18 31.29 -19.73 -0.32
C THR A 18 30.91 -18.44 0.41
N LEU A 19 29.74 -18.41 1.07
CA LEU A 19 29.34 -17.33 1.95
C LEU A 19 30.27 -17.23 3.16
N LEU A 20 30.50 -18.33 3.87
CA LEU A 20 31.38 -18.36 5.03
C LEU A 20 32.82 -17.98 4.66
N ALA A 21 33.32 -18.44 3.50
CA ALA A 21 34.61 -18.00 2.97
C ALA A 21 34.64 -16.47 2.70
N TYR A 22 33.58 -15.92 2.11
CA TYR A 22 33.46 -14.47 1.93
C TYR A 22 33.45 -13.72 3.26
N MET A 23 32.69 -14.21 4.26
CA MET A 23 32.60 -13.60 5.59
C MET A 23 33.92 -13.73 6.37
N GLY A 24 34.64 -14.85 6.22
CA GLY A 24 35.97 -15.02 6.80
C GLY A 24 36.97 -14.04 6.21
N GLY A 25 37.07 -13.98 4.88
CA GLY A 25 38.01 -13.11 4.19
C GLY A 25 37.69 -11.61 4.30
N THR A 26 36.41 -11.23 4.42
CA THR A 26 35.97 -9.83 4.40
C THR A 26 35.57 -9.29 5.77
N LEU A 27 34.90 -10.09 6.59
CA LEU A 27 34.32 -9.70 7.88
C LEU A 27 34.98 -10.40 9.09
N ARG A 28 36.02 -11.20 8.86
CA ARG A 28 36.80 -11.92 9.88
C ARG A 28 35.98 -12.94 10.68
N TRP A 29 34.96 -13.54 10.07
CA TRP A 29 34.23 -14.64 10.69
C TRP A 29 35.17 -15.86 10.87
N PRO A 30 35.19 -16.52 12.03
CA PRO A 30 36.13 -17.59 12.35
C PRO A 30 35.72 -18.96 11.78
N TYR A 31 34.84 -18.96 10.79
CA TYR A 31 34.26 -20.16 10.19
C TYR A 31 34.75 -20.27 8.75
N GLU A 32 35.82 -21.03 8.53
CA GLU A 32 36.24 -21.46 7.21
C GLU A 32 36.09 -22.98 7.15
N ALA A 33 35.28 -23.47 6.21
CA ALA A 33 35.08 -24.90 6.05
C ALA A 33 34.88 -25.27 4.58
N SER A 34 35.51 -26.36 4.19
CA SER A 34 35.27 -27.00 2.87
C SER A 34 33.99 -27.83 2.89
N ASP A 35 33.58 -28.31 4.07
CA ASP A 35 32.33 -29.00 4.33
C ASP A 35 31.62 -28.33 5.52
N LEU A 36 30.36 -27.91 5.33
CA LEU A 36 29.56 -27.31 6.40
C LEU A 36 29.42 -28.21 7.64
N GLN A 37 29.48 -29.53 7.51
CA GLN A 37 29.32 -30.45 8.64
C GLN A 37 30.42 -30.28 9.70
N ASP A 38 31.60 -29.83 9.29
CA ASP A 38 32.74 -29.60 10.18
C ASP A 38 32.50 -28.44 11.14
N VAL A 39 31.71 -27.45 10.71
CA VAL A 39 31.45 -26.21 11.43
C VAL A 39 30.00 -26.03 11.87
N THR A 40 29.14 -27.04 11.67
CA THR A 40 27.71 -26.95 12.04
C THR A 40 27.19 -28.14 12.87
N PHE A 41 26.00 -27.96 13.46
CA PHE A 41 25.11 -28.98 13.99
C PHE A 41 23.78 -28.94 13.24
N SER A 42 23.31 -30.08 12.74
CA SER A 42 22.02 -30.19 12.03
C SER A 42 20.85 -30.41 12.99
N TYR A 43 19.69 -29.85 12.63
CA TYR A 43 18.41 -30.08 13.30
C TYR A 43 17.42 -30.72 12.33
N THR A 44 16.66 -31.68 12.83
CA THR A 44 15.53 -32.28 12.10
C THR A 44 14.24 -31.52 12.37
N ALA A 45 13.29 -31.56 11.42
CA ALA A 45 11.96 -30.97 11.59
C ALA A 45 11.24 -31.50 12.85
N LYS A 46 11.42 -32.79 13.15
CA LYS A 46 10.87 -33.45 14.34
C LYS A 46 11.46 -32.91 15.64
N GLU A 47 12.77 -32.68 15.69
CA GLU A 47 13.42 -32.09 16.88
C GLU A 47 12.99 -30.66 17.17
N LEU A 48 12.51 -29.95 16.15
CA LEU A 48 12.01 -28.58 16.25
C LEU A 48 10.47 -28.51 16.30
N GLY A 49 9.76 -29.64 16.20
CA GLY A 49 8.29 -29.67 16.20
C GLY A 49 7.67 -28.95 14.99
N MET A 50 8.37 -28.93 13.85
CA MET A 50 7.98 -28.19 12.63
C MET A 50 7.32 -29.09 11.57
N GLU A 51 6.98 -30.35 11.90
CA GLU A 51 6.45 -31.34 10.94
C GLU A 51 5.16 -30.90 10.24
N ALA A 52 4.37 -30.05 10.89
CA ALA A 52 3.12 -29.51 10.35
C ALA A 52 3.29 -28.53 9.17
N LEU A 53 4.52 -28.06 8.90
CA LEU A 53 4.79 -27.15 7.78
C LEU A 53 4.73 -27.83 6.41
N GLY A 54 4.83 -29.16 6.34
CA GLY A 54 4.78 -29.91 5.07
C GLY A 54 5.78 -29.35 4.05
N ASP A 55 5.28 -28.95 2.87
CA ASP A 55 6.11 -28.43 1.77
C ASP A 55 6.87 -27.13 2.11
N ALA A 56 6.43 -26.39 3.13
CA ALA A 56 7.10 -25.18 3.60
C ALA A 56 8.33 -25.45 4.48
N LEU A 57 8.67 -26.72 4.75
CA LEU A 57 9.88 -27.09 5.47
C LEU A 57 11.15 -26.70 4.70
N PRO A 58 12.14 -26.08 5.37
CA PRO A 58 13.48 -25.92 4.80
C PRO A 58 14.11 -27.27 4.47
N GLU A 59 14.98 -27.30 3.46
CA GLU A 59 15.79 -28.48 3.13
C GLU A 59 16.71 -28.87 4.28
N PHE A 60 17.31 -27.88 4.95
CA PHE A 60 18.00 -28.10 6.21
C PHE A 60 18.01 -26.88 7.11
N ILE A 61 18.18 -27.15 8.40
CA ILE A 61 18.43 -26.15 9.44
C ILE A 61 19.70 -26.58 10.18
N ARG A 62 20.73 -25.74 10.15
CA ARG A 62 22.04 -26.02 10.76
C ARG A 62 22.46 -24.85 11.63
N ARG A 63 22.97 -25.09 12.83
CA ARG A 63 23.57 -24.06 13.70
C ARG A 63 25.08 -24.09 13.55
N LEU A 64 25.74 -22.94 13.43
CA LEU A 64 27.20 -22.87 13.52
C LEU A 64 27.68 -23.32 14.91
N ARG A 65 28.84 -23.98 14.96
CA ARG A 65 29.45 -24.44 16.22
C ARG A 65 29.89 -23.24 17.06
N GLU A 66 29.75 -23.39 18.37
CA GLU A 66 30.07 -22.35 19.33
C GLU A 66 31.57 -22.04 19.32
N ASN A 67 31.90 -20.75 19.42
CA ASN A 67 33.27 -20.26 19.43
C ASN A 67 33.53 -19.44 20.69
N GLU A 68 34.79 -19.37 21.13
CA GLU A 68 35.20 -18.51 22.23
C GLU A 68 34.96 -17.05 21.79
N ASN A 69 33.98 -16.37 22.40
CA ASN A 69 33.48 -15.01 22.07
C ASN A 69 32.29 -14.92 21.07
N GLU A 70 31.50 -15.98 20.90
CA GLU A 70 30.21 -15.89 20.20
C GLU A 70 29.17 -15.13 21.06
N ALA A 71 28.78 -13.93 20.63
CA ALA A 71 27.66 -13.18 21.20
C ALA A 71 26.33 -13.46 20.47
N TRP A 72 26.42 -13.85 19.20
CA TRP A 72 25.27 -14.15 18.34
C TRP A 72 25.24 -15.61 17.93
N ARG A 73 24.13 -16.31 18.18
CA ARG A 73 23.94 -17.69 17.70
C ARG A 73 23.45 -17.67 16.26
N ILE A 74 24.22 -18.31 15.38
CA ILE A 74 23.98 -18.25 13.95
C ILE A 74 23.40 -19.56 13.43
N PHE A 75 22.26 -19.47 12.76
CA PHE A 75 21.57 -20.56 12.11
C PHE A 75 21.60 -20.37 10.60
N LEU A 76 22.07 -21.38 9.87
CA LEU A 76 22.01 -21.50 8.42
C LEU A 76 20.73 -22.28 8.06
N VAL A 77 19.89 -21.70 7.21
CA VAL A 77 18.60 -22.28 6.83
C VAL A 77 18.52 -22.31 5.30
N ASP A 78 18.52 -23.51 4.70
CA ASP A 78 18.38 -23.66 3.26
C ASP A 78 16.92 -23.97 2.92
N PHE A 79 16.29 -23.10 2.16
CA PHE A 79 14.95 -23.30 1.62
C PHE A 79 14.99 -23.96 0.23
N GLY A 80 16.17 -24.23 -0.33
CA GLY A 80 16.32 -24.69 -1.71
C GLY A 80 15.88 -23.57 -2.66
N ASP A 81 15.00 -23.91 -3.61
CA ASP A 81 14.34 -22.95 -4.51
C ASP A 81 12.93 -22.54 -4.02
N LYS A 82 12.65 -22.72 -2.72
CA LYS A 82 11.36 -22.33 -2.12
C LYS A 82 11.42 -20.87 -1.64
N PRO A 83 10.32 -20.11 -1.75
CA PRO A 83 10.27 -18.74 -1.24
C PRO A 83 10.47 -18.71 0.29
N LEU A 84 11.17 -17.69 0.76
CA LEU A 84 11.36 -17.44 2.18
C LEU A 84 10.02 -17.12 2.86
N ARG A 85 9.52 -18.04 3.70
CA ARG A 85 8.28 -17.83 4.46
C ARG A 85 8.56 -17.30 5.85
N ARG A 86 8.07 -16.08 6.15
CA ARG A 86 8.20 -15.41 7.45
C ARG A 86 7.64 -16.26 8.60
N GLN A 87 6.52 -16.95 8.36
CA GLN A 87 5.90 -17.85 9.32
C GLN A 87 6.83 -19.02 9.68
N THR A 88 7.59 -19.55 8.71
CA THR A 88 8.59 -20.60 8.96
C THR A 88 9.69 -20.09 9.88
N LEU A 89 10.21 -18.87 9.65
CA LEU A 89 11.21 -18.25 10.54
C LEU A 89 10.66 -17.98 11.95
N ARG A 90 9.40 -17.57 12.07
CA ARG A 90 8.73 -17.37 13.37
C ARG A 90 8.58 -18.69 14.13
N GLN A 91 8.16 -19.76 13.45
CA GLN A 91 8.06 -21.08 14.06
C GLN A 91 9.43 -21.61 14.48
N LEU A 92 10.45 -21.40 13.64
CA LEU A 92 11.83 -21.74 13.97
C LEU A 92 12.31 -20.98 15.23
N LEU A 93 12.04 -19.68 15.31
CA LEU A 93 12.33 -18.88 16.49
C LEU A 93 11.67 -19.47 17.74
N ASN A 94 10.37 -19.77 17.67
CA ASN A 94 9.62 -20.32 18.79
C ASN A 94 10.14 -21.70 19.22
N ALA A 95 10.49 -22.57 18.26
CA ALA A 95 11.07 -23.89 18.52
C ALA A 95 12.42 -23.78 19.22
N VAL A 96 13.31 -22.92 18.73
CA VAL A 96 14.64 -22.69 19.30
C VAL A 96 14.52 -22.09 20.71
N ALA A 97 13.62 -21.13 20.92
CA ALA A 97 13.38 -20.51 22.23
C ALA A 97 12.72 -21.47 23.24
N ALA A 98 11.84 -22.37 22.81
CA ALA A 98 11.24 -23.40 23.65
C ALA A 98 12.30 -24.42 24.13
N ARG A 99 13.19 -24.85 23.23
CA ARG A 99 14.27 -25.79 23.55
C ARG A 99 15.29 -25.22 24.53
N ALA A 100 15.58 -23.92 24.45
CA ALA A 100 16.43 -23.21 25.41
C ALA A 100 15.90 -23.29 26.86
N ARG A 101 14.57 -23.27 27.01
CA ARG A 101 13.90 -23.31 28.32
C ARG A 101 13.85 -24.72 28.92
N GLY A 102 13.87 -25.76 28.08
CA GLY A 102 13.75 -27.15 28.52
C GLY A 102 15.05 -27.83 28.96
N ALA A 103 16.21 -27.25 28.66
CA ALA A 103 17.50 -27.85 28.99
C ALA A 103 18.08 -27.26 30.28
N ALA A 104 18.17 -28.06 31.35
CA ALA A 104 18.74 -27.66 32.62
C ALA A 104 20.21 -27.25 32.45
N GLY A 105 20.53 -25.97 32.69
CA GLY A 105 21.90 -25.44 32.69
C GLY A 105 22.32 -24.64 31.45
N LEU A 106 21.47 -24.50 30.41
CA LEU A 106 21.72 -23.60 29.29
C LEU A 106 21.12 -22.21 29.58
N LYS A 107 21.86 -21.13 29.25
CA LYS A 107 21.31 -19.75 29.26
C LYS A 107 20.06 -19.73 28.36
N VAL A 108 18.92 -19.28 28.89
CA VAL A 108 17.70 -19.06 28.12
C VAL A 108 18.05 -18.10 26.96
N TYR A 109 17.86 -18.55 25.72
CA TYR A 109 18.17 -17.75 24.56
C TYR A 109 17.31 -16.49 24.55
N VAL A 110 17.95 -15.32 24.52
CA VAL A 110 17.24 -14.09 24.19
C VAL A 110 17.11 -14.09 22.67
N HIS A 111 15.90 -13.95 22.15
CA HIS A 111 15.63 -13.95 20.71
C HIS A 111 16.40 -12.84 19.97
N THR A 112 16.86 -11.82 20.69
CA THR A 112 17.76 -10.75 20.23
C THR A 112 19.20 -11.20 20.00
N GLU A 113 19.58 -12.41 20.38
CA GLU A 113 20.93 -12.97 20.16
C GLU A 113 20.94 -14.01 19.03
N LEU A 114 19.87 -14.08 18.22
CA LEU A 114 19.72 -15.06 17.15
C LEU A 114 19.84 -14.38 15.78
N LEU A 115 20.69 -14.97 14.94
CA LEU A 115 20.83 -14.62 13.53
C LEU A 115 20.49 -15.84 12.66
N PHE A 116 19.53 -15.68 11.77
CA PHE A 116 19.21 -16.67 10.74
C PHE A 116 19.77 -16.18 9.40
N VAL A 117 20.64 -16.97 8.78
CA VAL A 117 21.15 -16.77 7.44
C VAL A 117 20.44 -17.75 6.52
N CYS A 118 19.56 -17.24 5.68
CA CYS A 118 18.68 -18.03 4.85
C CYS A 118 19.16 -18.01 3.40
N LYS A 119 19.18 -19.17 2.76
CA LYS A 119 19.37 -19.33 1.31
C LYS A 119 18.05 -19.81 0.73
N HIS A 120 17.60 -19.20 -0.35
CA HIS A 120 16.29 -19.50 -0.98
C HIS A 120 16.31 -19.49 -2.51
N SER A 121 17.53 -19.38 -3.07
CA SER A 121 17.84 -19.69 -4.47
C SER A 121 19.33 -20.03 -4.57
N SER A 122 19.83 -20.30 -5.79
CA SER A 122 21.25 -20.52 -6.06
C SER A 122 22.17 -19.34 -5.72
N SER A 123 21.66 -18.11 -5.62
CA SER A 123 22.47 -16.91 -5.34
C SER A 123 21.81 -15.89 -4.41
N SER A 124 20.62 -16.21 -3.88
CA SER A 124 19.88 -15.35 -2.95
C SER A 124 20.18 -15.69 -1.50
N PHE A 125 20.49 -14.66 -0.71
CA PHE A 125 20.70 -14.78 0.73
C PHE A 125 19.92 -13.70 1.49
N THR A 126 19.38 -14.10 2.64
CA THR A 126 18.67 -13.19 3.56
C THR A 126 19.17 -13.38 4.99
N PHE A 127 19.54 -12.28 5.63
CA PHE A 127 19.94 -12.20 7.03
C PHE A 127 18.76 -11.73 7.86
N ALA A 128 18.20 -12.63 8.65
CA ALA A 128 17.01 -12.44 9.45
C ALA A 128 17.34 -12.42 10.95
N HIS A 129 16.82 -11.42 11.65
CA HIS A 129 17.04 -11.21 13.06
C HIS A 129 15.73 -10.80 13.74
N PHE A 130 15.46 -11.33 14.94
CA PHE A 130 14.27 -10.97 15.72
C PHE A 130 14.63 -10.03 16.87
N HIS A 131 13.88 -8.95 17.01
CA HIS A 131 14.13 -7.93 18.03
C HIS A 131 12.85 -7.62 18.84
N GLY A 132 12.97 -7.49 20.16
CA GLY A 132 11.88 -7.03 21.03
C GLY A 132 12.03 -7.48 22.48
N ASP A 133 11.12 -7.00 23.34
CA ASP A 133 11.14 -7.37 24.76
C ASP A 133 10.47 -8.73 25.03
N ARG A 134 9.52 -9.11 24.18
CA ARG A 134 8.71 -10.33 24.32
C ARG A 134 8.75 -11.14 23.03
N LEU A 135 8.93 -12.46 23.17
CA LEU A 135 8.99 -13.40 22.05
C LEU A 135 7.75 -13.34 21.15
N ALA A 136 6.55 -13.23 21.74
CA ALA A 136 5.28 -13.19 21.02
C ALA A 136 5.21 -12.03 20.01
N ASN A 137 5.79 -10.87 20.37
CA ASN A 137 5.71 -9.64 19.58
C ASN A 137 7.07 -9.25 18.98
N ALA A 138 8.04 -10.16 18.97
CA ALA A 138 9.37 -9.87 18.46
C ALA A 138 9.27 -9.48 16.98
N LYS A 139 9.85 -8.36 16.58
CA LYS A 139 9.84 -7.87 15.20
C LYS A 139 10.89 -8.63 14.40
N LEU A 140 10.48 -9.21 13.28
CA LEU A 140 11.42 -9.74 12.31
C LEU A 140 12.04 -8.56 11.56
N LYS A 141 13.36 -8.53 11.48
CA LYS A 141 14.11 -7.61 10.64
C LYS A 141 14.94 -8.40 9.66
N THR A 142 14.93 -8.00 8.39
CA THR A 142 15.65 -8.71 7.32
C THR A 142 16.46 -7.75 6.46
N PHE A 143 17.58 -8.23 5.93
CA PHE A 143 18.24 -7.62 4.78
C PHE A 143 18.88 -8.73 3.94
N GLY A 144 19.18 -8.48 2.68
CA GLY A 144 19.76 -9.52 1.84
C GLY A 144 19.96 -9.08 0.41
N TRP A 145 20.09 -10.06 -0.47
CA TRP A 145 20.10 -9.87 -1.90
C TRP A 145 19.54 -11.09 -2.61
N ASP A 146 18.83 -10.83 -3.69
CA ASP A 146 18.43 -11.85 -4.66
C ASP A 146 19.33 -11.87 -5.89
N ASP A 147 20.04 -10.77 -6.09
CA ASP A 147 20.97 -10.56 -7.17
C ASP A 147 22.19 -9.83 -6.61
N PRO A 148 23.39 -10.44 -6.66
CA PRO A 148 24.62 -9.80 -6.19
C PRO A 148 24.88 -8.42 -6.81
N ASP A 149 24.41 -8.18 -8.04
CA ASP A 149 24.59 -6.89 -8.73
C ASP A 149 23.73 -5.77 -8.13
N ARG A 150 22.68 -6.16 -7.40
CA ARG A 150 21.68 -5.29 -6.77
C ARG A 150 21.81 -5.27 -5.24
N ALA A 151 22.81 -5.97 -4.71
CA ALA A 151 23.13 -6.06 -3.28
C ALA A 151 23.84 -4.81 -2.72
N ARG A 152 23.72 -3.63 -3.34
CA ARG A 152 24.54 -2.46 -2.97
C ARG A 152 24.30 -2.00 -1.54
N THR A 153 23.06 -1.99 -1.07
CA THR A 153 22.75 -1.66 0.33
C THR A 153 23.41 -2.67 1.26
N ALA A 154 23.20 -3.97 1.01
CA ALA A 154 23.80 -5.04 1.79
C ALA A 154 25.34 -4.93 1.85
N LEU A 155 25.99 -4.66 0.72
CA LEU A 155 27.44 -4.55 0.61
C LEU A 155 28.04 -3.29 1.25
N THR A 156 27.38 -2.15 1.09
CA THR A 156 27.94 -0.85 1.52
C THR A 156 27.56 -0.48 2.95
N ARG A 157 26.46 -1.05 3.46
CA ARG A 157 25.88 -0.68 4.75
C ARG A 157 25.76 -1.86 5.71
N ASN A 158 25.08 -2.93 5.33
CA ASN A 158 24.68 -3.97 6.29
C ASN A 158 25.84 -4.92 6.62
N LEU A 159 26.44 -5.56 5.63
CA LEU A 159 27.54 -6.51 5.79
C LEU A 159 28.76 -5.90 6.48
N PRO A 160 29.20 -4.66 6.18
CA PRO A 160 30.32 -4.03 6.90
C PRO A 160 30.10 -3.86 8.41
N LEU A 161 28.85 -3.95 8.89
CA LEU A 161 28.53 -3.91 10.32
C LEU A 161 28.56 -5.31 10.97
N LEU A 162 28.61 -6.39 10.20
CA LEU A 162 28.68 -7.77 10.68
C LEU A 162 30.12 -8.28 10.86
N VAL A 163 31.04 -7.39 11.22
CA VAL A 163 32.44 -7.75 11.49
C VAL A 163 32.52 -8.52 12.80
N TRP A 164 33.17 -9.69 12.79
CA TRP A 164 33.15 -10.64 13.92
C TRP A 164 33.63 -10.06 15.25
N ASP A 165 34.68 -9.24 15.21
CA ASP A 165 35.24 -8.59 16.40
C ASP A 165 34.37 -7.44 16.94
N GLN A 166 33.30 -7.06 16.22
CA GLN A 166 32.41 -5.94 16.53
C GLN A 166 30.95 -6.39 16.71
N GLN A 167 30.74 -7.60 17.24
CA GLN A 167 29.41 -8.19 17.47
C GLN A 167 28.44 -7.32 18.29
N ALA A 168 28.95 -6.42 19.13
CA ALA A 168 28.12 -5.48 19.89
C ALA A 168 27.35 -4.48 19.00
N ASP A 169 27.82 -4.26 17.76
CA ASP A 169 27.24 -3.30 16.82
C ASP A 169 26.38 -3.95 15.73
N TRP A 170 26.29 -5.29 15.71
CA TRP A 170 25.60 -6.02 14.64
C TRP A 170 24.13 -5.63 14.50
N GLU A 171 23.44 -5.28 15.59
CA GLU A 171 22.03 -4.83 15.53
C GLU A 171 21.85 -3.61 14.60
N LYS A 172 22.88 -2.75 14.47
CA LYS A 172 22.86 -1.58 13.57
C LYS A 172 22.74 -1.97 12.10
N ALA A 173 23.11 -3.20 11.73
CA ALA A 173 22.91 -3.72 10.38
C ALA A 173 21.42 -3.85 10.01
N TRP A 174 20.51 -3.85 10.99
CA TRP A 174 19.06 -3.89 10.76
C TRP A 174 18.35 -2.56 11.07
N ASP A 175 19.08 -1.45 11.08
CA ASP A 175 18.50 -0.12 11.28
C ASP A 175 17.93 0.45 9.96
N ALA A 176 16.65 0.16 9.72
CA ALA A 176 15.89 0.68 8.59
C ALA A 176 15.63 2.19 8.71
N GLU A 177 15.43 2.73 9.91
CA GLU A 177 15.20 4.17 10.10
C GLU A 177 16.43 4.98 9.69
N LYS A 178 17.62 4.51 10.03
CA LYS A 178 18.86 5.13 9.57
C LYS A 178 19.06 4.96 8.05
N LEU A 179 18.62 3.87 7.42
CA LEU A 179 18.69 3.71 5.96
C LEU A 179 17.81 4.77 5.28
N THR A 180 16.57 4.88 5.76
CA THR A 180 15.60 5.89 5.35
C THR A 180 16.18 7.30 5.49
N LYS A 181 16.79 7.62 6.64
CA LYS A 181 17.41 8.93 6.88
C LYS A 181 18.59 9.20 5.92
N ASP A 182 19.50 8.24 5.77
CA ASP A 182 20.65 8.42 4.88
C ASP A 182 20.20 8.62 3.42
N PHE A 183 19.14 7.91 3.01
CA PHE A 183 18.50 8.14 1.71
C PHE A 183 17.90 9.53 1.60
N PHE A 184 17.19 10.02 2.62
CA PHE A 184 16.64 11.39 2.63
C PHE A 184 17.70 12.46 2.46
N ASP A 185 18.79 12.35 3.20
CA ASP A 185 19.89 13.31 3.15
C ASP A 185 20.53 13.35 1.75
N ASP A 186 20.70 12.19 1.11
CA ASP A 186 21.24 12.12 -0.24
C ASP A 186 20.23 12.53 -1.32
N TYR A 187 18.97 12.14 -1.16
CA TYR A 187 17.86 12.57 -2.01
C TYR A 187 17.76 14.09 -2.04
N ARG A 188 17.76 14.75 -0.87
CA ARG A 188 17.64 16.21 -0.78
C ARG A 188 18.76 16.93 -1.54
N LYS A 189 20.01 16.47 -1.38
CA LYS A 189 21.17 17.05 -2.09
C LYS A 189 21.02 16.94 -3.60
N VAL A 190 20.62 15.76 -4.09
CA VAL A 190 20.45 15.51 -5.53
C VAL A 190 19.24 16.26 -6.07
N PHE A 191 18.14 16.30 -5.32
CA PHE A 191 16.94 17.07 -5.64
C PHE A 191 17.27 18.55 -5.84
N GLU A 192 17.91 19.19 -4.86
CA GLU A 192 18.29 20.62 -4.94
C GLU A 192 19.29 20.90 -6.06
N ALA A 193 20.15 19.93 -6.40
CA ALA A 193 21.06 20.05 -7.53
C ALA A 193 20.31 20.01 -8.86
N VAL A 194 19.36 19.08 -9.03
CA VAL A 194 18.55 18.95 -10.25
C VAL A 194 17.56 20.10 -10.38
N GLU A 195 16.93 20.54 -9.29
CA GLU A 195 16.02 21.69 -9.26
C GLU A 195 16.69 22.95 -9.85
N LYS A 196 17.97 23.18 -9.56
CA LYS A 196 18.76 24.30 -10.11
C LYS A 196 19.13 24.12 -11.59
N MET A 197 19.03 22.92 -12.13
CA MET A 197 19.35 22.61 -13.52
C MET A 197 18.13 22.71 -14.44
N VAL A 198 16.92 22.58 -13.91
CA VAL A 198 15.68 22.70 -14.69
C VAL A 198 15.51 24.13 -15.19
N VAL A 199 15.20 24.28 -16.47
CA VAL A 199 15.02 25.58 -17.15
C VAL A 199 13.58 25.74 -17.60
N VAL A 200 13.18 26.99 -17.89
CA VAL A 200 11.83 27.45 -18.31
C VAL A 200 10.88 27.69 -17.15
N LEU A 201 10.78 26.76 -16.20
CA LEU A 201 9.97 26.95 -15.00
C LEU A 201 10.64 27.93 -14.03
N GLN A 202 9.87 28.58 -13.15
CA GLN A 202 10.36 29.51 -12.13
C GLN A 202 9.63 29.29 -10.79
N GLY A 203 10.28 29.67 -9.68
CA GLY A 203 9.66 29.61 -8.35
C GLY A 203 9.19 28.21 -7.97
N ASP A 204 7.97 28.14 -7.40
CA ASP A 204 7.40 26.89 -6.88
C ASP A 204 7.13 25.84 -7.97
N ASP A 205 6.96 26.25 -9.23
CA ASP A 205 6.70 25.33 -10.34
C ASP A 205 7.91 24.45 -10.67
N VAL A 206 9.14 24.98 -10.54
CA VAL A 206 10.37 24.19 -10.73
C VAL A 206 10.43 23.07 -9.70
N ARG A 207 10.11 23.40 -8.44
CA ARG A 207 10.11 22.45 -7.33
C ARG A 207 9.07 21.35 -7.55
N ARG A 208 7.83 21.73 -7.88
CA ARG A 208 6.72 20.79 -8.15
C ARG A 208 7.02 19.89 -9.34
N PHE A 209 7.58 20.44 -10.42
CA PHE A 209 8.03 19.66 -11.57
C PHE A 209 9.14 18.66 -11.21
N THR A 210 10.20 19.14 -10.55
CA THR A 210 11.35 18.30 -10.15
C THR A 210 10.87 17.15 -9.26
N GLN A 211 9.93 17.45 -8.36
CA GLN A 211 9.31 16.46 -7.51
C GLN A 211 8.49 15.44 -8.29
N SER A 212 7.61 15.88 -9.19
CA SER A 212 6.86 14.98 -10.09
C SER A 212 7.80 14.06 -10.87
N LEU A 213 8.90 14.59 -11.41
CA LEU A 213 9.93 13.82 -12.10
C LEU A 213 10.57 12.76 -11.19
N PHE A 214 11.03 13.12 -10.00
CA PHE A 214 11.64 12.16 -9.06
C PHE A 214 10.64 11.08 -8.64
N ASN A 215 9.37 11.43 -8.41
CA ASN A 215 8.35 10.47 -8.01
C ASN A 215 8.03 9.48 -9.13
N ARG A 216 7.92 9.96 -10.38
CA ARG A 216 7.79 9.10 -11.57
C ARG A 216 8.97 8.12 -11.68
N LEU A 217 10.19 8.62 -11.53
CA LEU A 217 11.39 7.78 -11.63
C LEU A 217 11.51 6.79 -10.46
N MET A 218 11.21 7.20 -9.22
CA MET A 218 11.19 6.26 -8.09
C MET A 218 10.10 5.20 -8.24
N PHE A 219 8.92 5.57 -8.74
CA PHE A 219 7.88 4.60 -9.02
C PHE A 219 8.35 3.56 -10.04
N LEU A 220 9.07 3.97 -11.08
CA LEU A 220 9.70 3.04 -12.01
C LEU A 220 10.75 2.16 -11.34
N CYS A 221 11.49 2.66 -10.36
CA CYS A 221 12.39 1.84 -9.54
C CYS A 221 11.63 0.74 -8.79
N PHE A 222 10.45 1.02 -8.21
CA PHE A 222 9.62 -0.04 -7.62
C PHE A 222 9.05 -0.99 -8.68
N LEU A 223 8.58 -0.47 -9.82
CA LEU A 223 7.95 -1.27 -10.85
C LEU A 223 8.91 -2.25 -11.55
N GLN A 224 10.16 -1.84 -11.77
CA GLN A 224 11.18 -2.71 -12.36
C GLN A 224 11.54 -3.89 -11.46
N GLU A 225 11.39 -3.78 -10.13
CA GLU A 225 11.62 -4.90 -9.21
C GLU A 225 10.68 -6.07 -9.50
N LYS A 226 9.47 -5.76 -9.97
CA LYS A 226 8.49 -6.76 -10.38
C LYS A 226 8.79 -7.38 -11.74
N GLY A 227 9.74 -6.82 -12.50
CA GLY A 227 10.03 -7.23 -13.86
C GLY A 227 8.92 -6.91 -14.87
N TRP A 228 8.13 -5.87 -14.60
CA TRP A 228 7.05 -5.41 -15.47
C TRP A 228 7.51 -4.45 -16.56
N LEU A 229 8.79 -4.09 -16.57
CA LEU A 229 9.39 -3.23 -17.58
C LEU A 229 10.47 -4.03 -18.28
N GLU A 230 10.47 -4.06 -19.61
CA GLU A 230 11.44 -4.82 -20.41
C GLU A 230 12.09 -3.90 -21.45
N TYR A 231 13.42 -3.86 -21.48
CA TYR A 231 14.17 -3.12 -22.49
C TYR A 231 15.22 -4.03 -23.13
N LYS A 232 15.12 -4.22 -24.46
CA LYS A 232 16.02 -5.10 -25.24
C LYS A 232 16.14 -6.53 -24.69
N GLY A 233 15.03 -7.10 -24.23
CA GLY A 233 14.95 -8.46 -23.68
C GLY A 233 15.38 -8.57 -22.21
N GLU A 234 15.73 -7.46 -21.55
CA GLU A 234 16.15 -7.43 -20.16
C GLU A 234 15.10 -6.72 -19.30
N ARG A 235 14.68 -7.37 -18.21
CA ARG A 235 13.68 -6.81 -17.27
C ARG A 235 14.29 -6.13 -16.05
N LYS A 236 15.48 -6.57 -15.66
CA LYS A 236 16.22 -6.00 -14.53
C LYS A 236 16.90 -4.71 -14.93
N ASP A 237 16.94 -3.76 -14.00
CA ASP A 237 17.61 -2.47 -14.17
C ASP A 237 17.09 -1.69 -15.39
N TYR A 238 15.81 -1.87 -15.73
CA TYR A 238 15.17 -1.29 -16.91
C TYR A 238 15.49 0.21 -17.05
N LEU A 239 15.24 1.00 -16.00
CA LEU A 239 15.38 2.47 -16.06
C LEU A 239 16.83 2.89 -16.30
N PHE A 240 17.76 2.16 -15.67
CA PHE A 240 19.19 2.38 -15.78
C PHE A 240 19.71 2.03 -17.17
N ARG A 241 19.29 0.90 -17.74
CA ARG A 241 19.62 0.48 -19.11
C ARG A 241 19.04 1.46 -20.14
N LEU A 242 17.83 1.95 -19.89
CA LEU A 242 17.17 2.93 -20.76
C LEU A 242 18.04 4.20 -20.91
N HIS A 243 18.65 4.64 -19.81
CA HIS A 243 19.57 5.77 -19.78
C HIS A 243 20.95 5.44 -20.38
N GLU A 244 21.58 4.34 -19.98
CA GLU A 244 22.93 3.98 -20.46
C GLU A 244 22.99 3.73 -21.97
N THR A 245 21.87 3.32 -22.56
CA THR A 245 21.76 3.08 -24.00
C THR A 245 21.27 4.30 -24.77
N PHE A 246 20.90 5.38 -24.10
CA PHE A 246 20.49 6.63 -24.73
C PHE A 246 21.65 7.24 -25.51
N LYS A 247 21.35 7.63 -26.75
CA LYS A 247 22.25 8.40 -27.60
C LYS A 247 21.42 9.47 -28.29
N PRO A 248 21.80 10.76 -28.24
CA PRO A 248 21.04 11.81 -28.90
C PRO A 248 21.04 11.57 -30.42
N VAL A 249 19.85 11.52 -31.03
CA VAL A 249 19.69 11.30 -32.48
C VAL A 249 19.09 12.54 -33.14
N PHE A 250 19.86 13.19 -34.02
CA PHE A 250 19.42 14.32 -34.83
C PHE A 250 18.92 13.85 -36.21
N ILE A 251 17.72 13.25 -36.29
CA ILE A 251 17.15 12.86 -37.59
C ILE A 251 16.56 14.08 -38.32
N ARG A 252 16.88 14.24 -39.61
CA ARG A 252 16.24 15.24 -40.49
C ARG A 252 14.82 14.79 -40.90
N ARG A 253 13.84 15.63 -40.54
CA ARG A 253 12.41 15.67 -40.93
C ARG A 253 11.55 14.43 -40.60
N GLY A 254 10.64 14.63 -39.63
CA GLY A 254 9.34 13.93 -39.57
C GLY A 254 9.18 12.80 -38.54
N GLY A 255 10.24 12.35 -37.87
CA GLY A 255 10.17 11.38 -36.77
C GLY A 255 10.33 12.03 -35.38
N PRO A 256 10.00 11.32 -34.29
CA PRO A 256 10.27 11.79 -32.92
C PRO A 256 11.77 12.09 -32.77
N GLN A 257 12.09 13.30 -32.31
CA GLN A 257 13.47 13.71 -32.08
C GLN A 257 13.82 13.39 -30.63
N GLU A 258 14.57 12.32 -30.39
CA GLU A 258 15.21 12.07 -29.10
C GLU A 258 16.52 12.88 -29.04
N THR A 259 16.40 14.17 -28.76
CA THR A 259 17.58 15.04 -28.61
C THR A 259 18.20 14.93 -27.23
N ARG A 260 17.37 14.60 -26.23
CA ARG A 260 17.71 14.53 -24.81
C ARG A 260 17.06 13.31 -24.18
N PHE A 261 17.59 12.89 -23.04
CA PHE A 261 17.05 11.73 -22.34
C PHE A 261 15.64 12.00 -21.78
N TYR A 262 15.36 13.25 -21.37
CA TYR A 262 14.03 13.62 -20.90
C TYR A 262 12.95 13.42 -21.98
N ASP A 263 13.28 13.62 -23.27
CA ASP A 263 12.35 13.38 -24.39
C ASP A 263 11.88 11.90 -24.40
N ARG A 264 12.82 10.97 -24.14
CA ARG A 264 12.54 9.53 -24.01
C ARG A 264 11.68 9.22 -22.79
N LEU A 265 11.94 9.89 -21.66
CA LEU A 265 11.12 9.75 -20.47
C LEU A 265 9.69 10.26 -20.68
N ARG A 266 9.49 11.34 -21.44
CA ARG A 266 8.14 11.80 -21.80
C ARG A 266 7.39 10.76 -22.62
N LEU A 267 8.05 10.11 -23.58
CA LEU A 267 7.46 8.99 -24.32
C LEU A 267 7.08 7.84 -23.38
N LEU A 268 7.96 7.50 -22.44
CA LEU A 268 7.69 6.46 -21.45
C LEU A 268 6.48 6.81 -20.57
N PHE A 269 6.46 8.01 -19.98
CA PHE A 269 5.41 8.44 -19.06
C PHE A 269 4.06 8.56 -19.77
N PHE A 270 3.99 9.39 -20.81
CA PHE A 270 2.72 9.86 -21.34
C PHE A 270 2.16 8.99 -22.47
N ALA A 271 3.05 8.35 -23.26
CA ALA A 271 2.63 7.47 -24.35
C ALA A 271 2.75 5.99 -23.99
N GLY A 272 3.76 5.57 -23.24
CA GLY A 272 3.96 4.17 -22.85
C GLY A 272 3.03 3.74 -21.72
N LEU A 273 3.16 4.38 -20.56
CA LEU A 273 2.48 3.98 -19.32
C LEU A 273 1.04 4.52 -19.24
N ASN A 274 0.74 5.64 -19.92
CA ASN A 274 -0.55 6.31 -19.82
C ASN A 274 -1.44 6.22 -21.09
N SER A 275 -1.00 5.58 -22.16
CA SER A 275 -1.85 5.38 -23.35
C SER A 275 -2.00 3.90 -23.68
N SER A 276 -3.23 3.42 -23.62
CA SER A 276 -3.55 2.05 -24.00
C SER A 276 -3.58 1.85 -25.52
N ASN A 277 -4.12 2.84 -26.23
CA ASN A 277 -4.06 3.03 -27.66
C ASN A 277 -3.07 4.17 -27.91
N GLY A 278 -1.76 3.87 -27.90
CA GLY A 278 -0.81 4.81 -28.52
C GLY A 278 -1.36 5.12 -29.91
N GLY A 279 -1.67 6.38 -30.21
CA GLY A 279 -2.18 6.79 -31.53
C GLY A 279 -1.17 6.60 -32.67
N GLY A 280 -0.19 5.71 -32.50
CA GLY A 280 0.87 5.33 -33.41
C GLY A 280 1.28 3.87 -33.19
N ASP A 281 2.24 3.42 -34.00
CA ASP A 281 2.73 2.05 -33.99
C ASP A 281 3.44 1.72 -32.67
N ARG A 282 2.82 0.91 -31.80
CA ARG A 282 3.41 0.46 -30.51
C ARG A 282 4.77 -0.21 -30.72
N SER A 283 4.98 -0.82 -31.89
CA SER A 283 6.27 -1.41 -32.25
C SER A 283 7.38 -0.37 -32.49
N GLU A 284 7.04 0.86 -32.89
CA GLU A 284 8.00 1.96 -32.98
C GLU A 284 8.32 2.53 -31.59
N LEU A 285 7.32 2.68 -30.71
CA LEU A 285 7.53 3.09 -29.32
C LEU A 285 8.45 2.13 -28.57
N GLU A 286 8.24 0.81 -28.74
CA GLU A 286 9.07 -0.22 -28.12
C GLU A 286 10.57 -0.12 -28.46
N LYS A 287 10.94 0.46 -29.60
CA LYS A 287 12.35 0.68 -29.93
C LYS A 287 13.02 1.70 -29.02
N PHE A 288 12.26 2.68 -28.54
CA PHE A 288 12.72 3.77 -27.71
C PHE A 288 12.63 3.44 -26.22
N ILE A 289 11.48 2.90 -25.80
CA ILE A 289 11.16 2.69 -24.39
C ILE A 289 11.03 1.21 -24.01
N GLY A 290 11.14 0.27 -24.94
CA GLY A 290 10.90 -1.14 -24.66
C GLY A 290 9.43 -1.44 -24.38
N LYS A 291 9.16 -2.61 -23.80
CA LYS A 291 7.80 -3.04 -23.46
C LYS A 291 7.47 -2.58 -22.04
N VAL A 292 6.35 -1.88 -21.93
CA VAL A 292 5.85 -1.34 -20.67
C VAL A 292 4.33 -1.55 -20.56
N PRO A 293 3.80 -1.71 -19.34
CA PRO A 293 2.37 -1.95 -19.12
C PRO A 293 1.61 -0.62 -19.17
N PHE A 294 0.31 -0.71 -19.38
CA PHE A 294 -0.57 0.45 -19.24
C PHE A 294 -1.05 0.56 -17.77
N LEU A 295 -0.91 1.74 -17.18
CA LEU A 295 -1.15 2.00 -15.76
C LEU A 295 -2.30 2.99 -15.51
N ASN A 296 -3.18 3.27 -16.48
CA ASN A 296 -4.44 4.00 -16.24
C ASN A 296 -4.34 5.44 -15.66
N GLY A 297 -3.23 6.17 -15.85
CA GLY A 297 -3.16 7.60 -15.50
C GLY A 297 -2.67 7.91 -14.08
N GLY A 298 -3.15 9.03 -13.51
CA GLY A 298 -2.64 9.61 -12.27
C GLY A 298 -1.25 10.25 -12.41
N LEU A 299 -0.22 9.67 -11.76
CA LEU A 299 1.16 10.19 -11.78
C LEU A 299 1.72 10.35 -13.21
N PHE A 300 1.25 9.55 -14.17
CA PHE A 300 1.69 9.55 -15.56
C PHE A 300 0.75 10.34 -16.50
N GLU A 301 -0.18 11.11 -15.97
CA GLU A 301 -0.96 12.05 -16.78
C GLU A 301 -0.12 13.26 -17.19
N GLU A 302 -0.28 13.68 -18.45
CA GLU A 302 0.48 14.80 -19.01
C GLU A 302 -0.27 16.12 -18.77
N ASP A 303 0.30 16.97 -17.92
CA ASP A 303 -0.16 18.35 -17.76
C ASP A 303 0.39 19.24 -18.90
N LYS A 304 -0.21 19.12 -20.09
CA LYS A 304 0.21 19.84 -21.31
C LYS A 304 0.21 21.36 -21.18
N GLY A 305 -0.56 21.90 -20.24
CA GLY A 305 -0.75 23.34 -20.02
C GLY A 305 -0.03 23.89 -18.79
N GLY A 306 0.58 23.04 -17.98
CA GLY A 306 1.26 23.42 -16.74
C GLY A 306 2.65 22.80 -16.64
N LEU A 307 2.87 21.92 -15.65
CA LEU A 307 4.22 21.48 -15.27
C LEU A 307 4.89 20.59 -16.31
N ASP A 308 4.12 19.91 -17.17
CA ASP A 308 4.63 19.01 -18.20
C ASP A 308 4.61 19.65 -19.60
N ALA A 309 4.56 20.98 -19.68
CA ALA A 309 4.64 21.71 -20.94
C ALA A 309 5.88 21.27 -21.76
N SER A 310 5.73 21.25 -23.08
CA SER A 310 6.72 20.67 -24.01
C SER A 310 8.02 21.47 -24.11
N ASP A 311 8.05 22.69 -23.58
CA ASP A 311 9.22 23.56 -23.51
C ASP A 311 10.06 23.38 -22.24
N VAL A 312 9.55 22.68 -21.22
CA VAL A 312 10.31 22.39 -19.99
C VAL A 312 11.57 21.58 -20.31
N PHE A 313 12.70 22.02 -19.77
CA PHE A 313 14.01 21.46 -20.09
C PHE A 313 14.72 20.90 -18.86
N VAL A 314 15.14 19.64 -18.97
CA VAL A 314 16.02 18.95 -18.01
C VAL A 314 17.33 18.56 -18.73
N PRO A 315 18.49 19.06 -18.29
CA PRO A 315 19.78 18.68 -18.87
C PRO A 315 20.12 17.20 -18.66
N ASP A 316 20.84 16.59 -19.61
CA ASP A 316 21.21 15.17 -19.54
C ASP A 316 22.15 14.87 -18.35
N GLU A 317 22.90 15.86 -17.88
CA GLU A 317 23.79 15.77 -16.72
C GLU A 317 23.03 15.56 -15.39
N ALA A 318 21.72 15.84 -15.36
CA ALA A 318 20.90 15.61 -14.17
C ALA A 318 20.69 14.10 -13.90
N PHE A 319 20.56 13.29 -14.95
CA PHE A 319 20.14 11.89 -14.82
C PHE A 319 21.20 10.97 -14.19
N PRO A 320 22.51 11.10 -14.48
CA PRO A 320 23.54 10.39 -13.72
C PRO A 320 23.44 10.63 -12.21
N LEU A 321 23.18 11.86 -11.77
CA LEU A 321 23.04 12.19 -10.33
C LEU A 321 21.85 11.44 -9.71
N ILE A 322 20.71 11.40 -10.40
CA ILE A 322 19.50 10.71 -9.94
C ILE A 322 19.72 9.19 -9.91
N PHE A 323 20.30 8.62 -10.98
CA PHE A 323 20.46 7.18 -11.07
C PHE A 323 21.57 6.64 -10.17
N ASP A 324 22.64 7.40 -9.93
CA ASP A 324 23.65 7.04 -8.94
C ASP A 324 23.07 7.06 -7.52
N LEU A 325 22.18 8.01 -7.21
CA LEU A 325 21.39 8.00 -5.98
C LEU A 325 20.56 6.71 -5.89
N PHE A 326 19.70 6.41 -6.87
CA PHE A 326 18.82 5.24 -6.78
C PHE A 326 19.58 3.92 -6.74
N ARG A 327 20.67 3.77 -7.51
CA ARG A 327 21.51 2.55 -7.47
C ARG A 327 22.19 2.32 -6.13
N LYS A 328 22.39 3.36 -5.32
CA LYS A 328 23.03 3.23 -4.00
C LYS A 328 22.13 2.44 -3.02
N TYR A 329 20.82 2.42 -3.26
CA TYR A 329 19.84 1.82 -2.36
C TYR A 329 19.10 0.66 -3.03
N THR A 330 18.61 -0.26 -2.21
CA THR A 330 17.82 -1.41 -2.62
C THR A 330 16.36 -1.03 -2.46
N PHE A 331 15.58 -1.16 -3.53
CA PHE A 331 14.13 -0.95 -3.51
C PHE A 331 13.44 -2.30 -3.30
N THR A 332 12.39 -2.31 -2.48
CA THR A 332 11.48 -3.44 -2.30
C THR A 332 10.07 -3.01 -2.66
N VAL A 333 9.31 -3.91 -3.29
CA VAL A 333 7.88 -3.69 -3.59
C VAL A 333 6.99 -4.01 -2.38
N THR A 334 7.53 -4.68 -1.37
CA THR A 334 6.79 -5.01 -0.15
C THR A 334 6.88 -3.85 0.81
N GLU A 335 5.74 -3.30 1.23
CA GLU A 335 5.76 -2.39 2.37
C GLU A 335 5.97 -3.16 3.67
N SER A 336 6.92 -2.69 4.48
CA SER A 336 7.24 -3.31 5.76
C SER A 336 6.13 -3.07 6.80
N THR A 337 5.83 -4.07 7.62
CA THR A 337 4.81 -4.01 8.68
C THR A 337 5.46 -3.74 10.05
N PRO A 338 4.70 -3.44 11.12
CA PRO A 338 5.28 -3.28 12.47
C PRO A 338 5.99 -4.54 13.01
N LEU A 339 5.63 -5.72 12.51
CA LEU A 339 6.18 -7.01 12.93
C LEU A 339 7.24 -7.56 11.97
N ASP A 340 7.37 -6.98 10.78
CA ASP A 340 8.29 -7.45 9.76
C ASP A 340 8.83 -6.30 8.93
N ILE A 341 10.13 -6.05 9.10
CA ILE A 341 10.83 -4.88 8.59
C ILE A 341 11.97 -5.35 7.70
N GLU A 342 11.86 -5.07 6.41
CA GLU A 342 12.96 -5.22 5.47
C GLU A 342 13.81 -3.94 5.46
N VAL A 343 15.13 -4.07 5.52
CA VAL A 343 16.08 -2.95 5.48
C VAL A 343 16.33 -2.59 4.01
N ALA A 344 15.29 -2.03 3.39
CA ALA A 344 15.26 -1.58 2.01
C ALA A 344 14.37 -0.32 1.91
N LEU A 345 14.39 0.34 0.77
CA LEU A 345 13.43 1.41 0.46
C LEU A 345 12.12 0.77 0.01
N ASP A 346 11.05 1.00 0.75
CA ASP A 346 9.73 0.48 0.45
C ASP A 346 8.75 1.59 -0.03
N PRO A 347 7.56 1.25 -0.53
CA PRO A 347 6.64 2.22 -1.12
C PRO A 347 6.17 3.33 -0.16
N GLU A 348 6.22 3.09 1.16
CA GLU A 348 5.92 4.10 2.18
C GLU A 348 6.83 5.33 2.05
N MET A 349 8.07 5.14 1.57
CA MET A 349 9.03 6.20 1.36
C MET A 349 8.51 7.29 0.42
N LEU A 350 7.65 6.97 -0.54
CA LEU A 350 6.99 7.96 -1.41
C LEU A 350 6.21 8.99 -0.58
N GLY A 351 5.46 8.51 0.42
CA GLY A 351 4.69 9.37 1.34
C GLY A 351 5.60 10.24 2.20
N LYS A 352 6.64 9.63 2.79
CA LYS A 352 7.58 10.35 3.65
C LYS A 352 8.38 11.45 2.90
N ILE A 353 8.81 11.17 1.67
CA ILE A 353 9.49 12.15 0.78
C ILE A 353 8.56 13.29 0.41
N PHE A 354 7.34 12.97 0.04
CA PHE A 354 6.36 13.98 -0.30
C PHE A 354 6.18 15.01 0.83
N GLU A 355 5.94 14.54 2.05
CA GLU A 355 5.73 15.41 3.20
C GLU A 355 6.98 16.22 3.57
N GLU A 356 8.17 15.61 3.50
CA GLU A 356 9.39 16.28 3.92
C GLU A 356 9.83 17.38 2.94
N LEU A 357 9.53 17.23 1.64
CA LEU A 357 10.00 18.14 0.60
C LEU A 357 8.96 19.15 0.10
N VAL A 358 7.67 18.87 0.21
CA VAL A 358 6.62 19.71 -0.41
C VAL A 358 5.87 20.55 0.60
N THR A 359 5.31 19.91 1.62
CA THR A 359 4.37 20.57 2.53
C THR A 359 5.08 21.40 3.59
N GLY A 360 6.40 21.22 3.72
CA GLY A 360 7.25 22.02 4.59
C GLY A 360 6.81 21.97 6.05
N ARG A 361 6.49 20.78 6.60
CA ARG A 361 6.23 20.41 8.01
C ARG A 361 5.34 21.31 8.90
N HIS A 362 4.98 22.54 8.55
CA HIS A 362 4.44 23.53 9.46
C HIS A 362 3.21 24.30 8.94
N GLY A 363 2.88 24.21 7.64
CA GLY A 363 1.77 24.98 7.04
C GLY A 363 0.46 24.20 6.80
N THR A 364 0.54 22.93 6.39
CA THR A 364 -0.63 22.18 5.85
C THR A 364 -1.18 21.10 6.79
N GLY A 365 -0.52 20.83 7.92
CA GLY A 365 -0.94 19.75 8.84
C GLY A 365 -0.70 18.32 8.34
N SER A 366 0.00 18.15 7.21
CA SER A 366 0.34 16.84 6.63
C SER A 366 1.48 16.18 7.42
N TYR A 367 1.14 15.39 8.43
CA TYR A 367 2.10 14.61 9.23
C TYR A 367 1.92 13.12 9.01
N TYR A 368 3.02 12.44 8.69
CA TYR A 368 3.05 11.01 8.56
C TYR A 368 2.66 10.34 9.89
N THR A 369 1.69 9.45 9.83
CA THR A 369 1.32 8.65 10.99
C THR A 369 2.26 7.44 11.08
N PRO A 370 3.07 7.29 12.16
CA PRO A 370 3.99 6.17 12.27
C PRO A 370 3.28 4.81 12.19
N ARG A 371 3.88 3.81 11.55
CA ARG A 371 3.29 2.48 11.35
C ARG A 371 2.73 1.83 12.61
N PRO A 372 3.39 1.89 13.79
CA PRO A 372 2.84 1.30 15.01
C PRO A 372 1.52 1.96 15.43
N VAL A 373 1.36 3.26 15.19
CA VAL A 373 0.13 4.01 15.47
C VAL A 373 -0.96 3.62 14.49
N VAL A 374 -0.64 3.54 13.19
CA VAL A 374 -1.58 3.10 12.15
C VAL A 374 -2.12 1.70 12.48
N SER A 375 -1.24 0.72 12.71
CA SER A 375 -1.63 -0.66 13.02
C SER A 375 -2.46 -0.73 14.30
N PHE A 376 -2.07 -0.02 15.37
CA PHE A 376 -2.86 0.05 16.60
C PHE A 376 -4.28 0.54 16.34
N MET A 377 -4.42 1.67 15.66
CA MET A 377 -5.73 2.28 15.37
C MET A 377 -6.61 1.38 14.48
N CYS A 378 -6.02 0.75 13.46
CA CYS A 378 -6.74 -0.21 12.61
C CYS A 378 -7.23 -1.41 13.42
N ARG A 379 -6.40 -1.95 14.32
CA ARG A 379 -6.79 -3.07 15.20
C ARG A 379 -7.91 -2.68 16.16
N GLU A 380 -7.84 -1.52 16.79
CA GLU A 380 -8.93 -1.04 17.66
C GLU A 380 -10.25 -0.89 16.88
N ALA A 381 -10.20 -0.34 15.66
CA ALA A 381 -11.37 -0.23 14.80
C ALA A 381 -11.96 -1.60 14.42
N LEU A 382 -11.09 -2.56 14.04
CA LEU A 382 -11.50 -3.94 13.73
C LEU A 382 -12.10 -4.65 14.94
N LYS A 383 -11.50 -4.52 16.13
CA LYS A 383 -12.05 -5.08 17.37
C LYS A 383 -13.44 -4.53 17.64
N GLY A 384 -13.62 -3.21 17.53
CA GLY A 384 -14.92 -2.57 17.66
C GLY A 384 -15.96 -3.17 16.71
N TYR A 385 -15.66 -3.20 15.41
CA TYR A 385 -16.56 -3.71 14.38
C TYR A 385 -16.93 -5.20 14.57
N LEU A 386 -15.92 -6.05 14.81
CA LEU A 386 -16.13 -7.49 14.94
C LEU A 386 -16.96 -7.86 16.17
N THR A 387 -16.86 -7.07 17.25
CA THR A 387 -17.66 -7.22 18.47
C THR A 387 -19.09 -6.68 18.33
N THR A 388 -19.32 -5.57 17.61
CA THR A 388 -20.63 -4.90 17.58
C THR A 388 -21.59 -5.38 16.50
N SER A 389 -21.11 -5.97 15.41
CA SER A 389 -21.97 -6.40 14.30
C SER A 389 -22.54 -7.79 14.56
N PRO A 390 -23.85 -8.00 14.79
CA PRO A 390 -24.43 -9.34 14.88
C PRO A 390 -24.32 -10.06 13.53
N VAL A 391 -24.11 -11.37 13.55
CA VAL A 391 -24.19 -12.21 12.34
C VAL A 391 -25.67 -12.40 12.03
N SER A 392 -26.16 -11.83 10.92
CA SER A 392 -27.46 -12.20 10.38
C SER A 392 -27.32 -13.53 9.65
N GLY A 393 -27.76 -14.63 10.29
CA GLY A 393 -27.95 -15.90 9.60
C GLY A 393 -29.06 -15.76 8.55
N GLU A 394 -28.92 -16.47 7.42
CA GLU A 394 -29.94 -16.55 6.35
C GLU A 394 -31.30 -17.13 6.82
N PHE A 395 -31.38 -17.60 8.06
CA PHE A 395 -32.57 -18.26 8.62
C PHE A 395 -32.95 -17.70 9.99
N GLY A 396 -33.30 -16.41 10.09
CA GLY A 396 -34.28 -15.88 11.07
C GLY A 396 -34.15 -16.22 12.57
N GLU A 397 -33.08 -16.84 13.02
CA GLU A 397 -32.82 -17.13 14.43
C GLU A 397 -31.99 -15.99 15.03
N GLN A 398 -32.44 -15.49 16.19
CA GLN A 398 -31.65 -14.58 17.00
C GLN A 398 -30.43 -15.35 17.51
N GLU A 399 -29.32 -15.28 16.79
CA GLU A 399 -28.07 -15.89 17.23
C GLU A 399 -27.48 -15.12 18.42
N GLN A 400 -27.18 -15.87 19.47
CA GLN A 400 -26.43 -15.43 20.63
C GLN A 400 -25.12 -14.78 20.17
N GLY A 401 -24.78 -13.62 20.74
CA GLY A 401 -23.51 -12.96 20.45
C GLY A 401 -22.35 -13.94 20.59
N ILE A 402 -21.49 -14.01 19.58
CA ILE A 402 -20.36 -14.92 19.59
C ILE A 402 -19.40 -14.47 20.69
N ASP A 403 -19.23 -15.26 21.76
CA ASP A 403 -18.28 -14.99 22.85
C ASP A 403 -16.84 -15.36 22.42
N LEU A 404 -16.40 -14.75 21.32
CA LEU A 404 -15.05 -14.92 20.80
C LEU A 404 -14.12 -13.94 21.50
N ASN A 405 -12.90 -14.42 21.79
CA ASN A 405 -11.81 -13.55 22.21
C ASN A 405 -11.24 -12.77 21.02
N ILE A 406 -12.02 -11.80 20.52
CA ILE A 406 -11.65 -10.91 19.40
C ILE A 406 -10.32 -10.17 19.67
N PRO A 407 -10.03 -9.66 20.89
CA PRO A 407 -8.73 -9.07 21.18
C PRO A 407 -7.56 -10.02 20.91
N LYS A 408 -7.68 -11.29 21.30
CA LYS A 408 -6.64 -12.29 21.05
C LYS A 408 -6.46 -12.58 19.55
N LEU A 409 -7.57 -12.69 18.81
CA LEU A 409 -7.53 -12.87 17.35
C LEU A 409 -6.81 -11.71 16.65
N VAL A 410 -7.14 -10.46 17.00
CA VAL A 410 -6.65 -9.27 16.32
C VAL A 410 -5.23 -8.89 16.76
N ASP A 411 -4.99 -8.79 18.07
CA ASP A 411 -3.72 -8.26 18.58
C ASP A 411 -2.59 -9.30 18.50
N GLU A 412 -2.91 -10.58 18.76
CA GLU A 412 -1.93 -11.67 18.80
C GLU A 412 -1.90 -12.52 17.52
N HIS A 413 -2.84 -12.29 16.59
CA HIS A 413 -3.00 -13.12 15.38
C HIS A 413 -3.15 -14.61 15.74
N ASP A 414 -3.90 -14.89 16.81
CA ASP A 414 -4.13 -16.24 17.31
C ASP A 414 -5.61 -16.60 17.23
N ALA A 415 -5.94 -17.54 16.34
CA ALA A 415 -7.27 -18.10 16.16
C ALA A 415 -7.55 -19.33 17.04
N ALA A 416 -6.70 -19.64 18.02
CA ALA A 416 -6.93 -20.75 18.93
C ALA A 416 -8.23 -20.56 19.72
N GLY A 417 -9.12 -21.55 19.60
CA GLY A 417 -10.44 -21.54 20.21
C GLY A 417 -11.55 -21.08 19.26
N ILE A 418 -11.23 -20.66 18.03
CA ILE A 418 -12.22 -20.34 17.00
C ILE A 418 -12.59 -21.61 16.22
N GLY A 419 -13.87 -21.96 16.22
CA GLY A 419 -14.42 -23.06 15.44
C GLY A 419 -14.49 -22.76 13.95
N VAL A 420 -14.67 -23.80 13.14
CA VAL A 420 -14.71 -23.70 11.67
C VAL A 420 -15.82 -22.76 11.18
N ASP A 421 -17.03 -22.87 11.74
CA ASP A 421 -18.17 -22.06 11.32
C ASP A 421 -18.04 -20.60 11.77
N GLU A 422 -17.51 -20.37 12.97
CA GLU A 422 -17.18 -19.03 13.48
C GLU A 422 -16.13 -18.34 12.59
N ALA A 423 -15.10 -19.08 12.17
CA ALA A 423 -14.09 -18.59 11.24
C ALA A 423 -14.72 -18.16 9.90
N ARG A 424 -15.64 -18.96 9.34
CA ARG A 424 -16.38 -18.61 8.11
C ARG A 424 -17.24 -17.36 8.27
N GLN A 425 -17.92 -17.21 9.42
CA GLN A 425 -18.73 -16.02 9.71
C GLN A 425 -17.86 -14.76 9.84
N LEU A 426 -16.70 -14.87 10.51
CA LEU A 426 -15.73 -13.78 10.61
C LEU A 426 -15.16 -13.38 9.24
N ILE A 427 -14.85 -14.34 8.37
CA ILE A 427 -14.39 -14.07 7.00
C ILE A 427 -15.45 -13.26 6.24
N LYS A 428 -16.72 -13.69 6.26
CA LYS A 428 -17.81 -12.95 5.60
C LYS A 428 -17.95 -11.52 6.14
N LYS A 429 -17.80 -11.33 7.46
CA LYS A 429 -17.82 -9.99 8.08
C LYS A 429 -16.66 -9.11 7.60
N LEU A 430 -15.46 -9.68 7.50
CA LEU A 430 -14.27 -8.98 7.02
C LEU A 430 -14.35 -8.67 5.53
N GLU A 431 -15.06 -9.46 4.73
CA GLU A 431 -15.32 -9.18 3.30
C GLU A 431 -16.36 -8.07 3.09
N ALA A 432 -17.28 -7.92 4.05
CA ALA A 432 -18.38 -6.95 3.97
C ALA A 432 -18.07 -5.60 4.63
N ILE A 433 -17.01 -5.51 5.45
CA ILE A 433 -16.66 -4.29 6.20
C ILE A 433 -16.45 -3.10 5.26
N LYS A 434 -16.89 -1.91 5.68
CA LYS A 434 -16.63 -0.64 4.99
C LYS A 434 -15.77 0.25 5.89
N VAL A 435 -14.61 0.64 5.38
CA VAL A 435 -13.63 1.48 6.08
C VAL A 435 -13.38 2.71 5.25
N CYS A 436 -13.62 3.87 5.84
CA CYS A 436 -13.47 5.16 5.19
C CYS A 436 -12.45 6.02 5.95
N ASP A 437 -11.45 6.53 5.23
CA ASP A 437 -10.49 7.52 5.71
C ASP A 437 -10.72 8.88 5.02
N PRO A 438 -11.29 9.88 5.73
CA PRO A 438 -11.67 11.16 5.13
C PRO A 438 -10.50 12.16 4.95
N ALA A 439 -9.29 11.81 5.38
CA ALA A 439 -8.08 12.62 5.18
C ALA A 439 -6.89 11.68 4.99
N CYS A 440 -6.97 10.86 3.96
CA CYS A 440 -6.17 9.66 3.83
C CYS A 440 -4.70 9.92 3.49
N GLY A 441 -4.37 11.14 3.04
CA GLY A 441 -3.04 11.53 2.63
C GLY A 441 -2.45 10.53 1.64
N SER A 442 -1.23 10.07 1.93
CA SER A 442 -0.54 9.06 1.14
C SER A 442 -1.08 7.63 1.31
N GLY A 443 -2.22 7.43 1.98
CA GLY A 443 -2.91 6.15 2.13
C GLY A 443 -2.42 5.27 3.28
N ALA A 444 -1.83 5.84 4.33
CA ALA A 444 -1.25 5.07 5.44
C ALA A 444 -2.28 4.17 6.15
N TYR A 445 -3.45 4.71 6.52
CA TYR A 445 -4.51 3.92 7.15
C TYR A 445 -5.20 2.97 6.18
N LEU A 446 -5.37 3.35 4.91
CA LEU A 446 -5.93 2.46 3.88
C LEU A 446 -5.08 1.20 3.74
N LEU A 447 -3.76 1.37 3.62
CA LEU A 447 -2.84 0.25 3.50
C LEU A 447 -2.68 -0.52 4.81
N GLY A 448 -2.63 0.18 5.96
CA GLY A 448 -2.60 -0.47 7.26
C GLY A 448 -3.84 -1.34 7.50
N MET A 449 -5.03 -0.86 7.13
CA MET A 449 -6.26 -1.64 7.21
C MET A 449 -6.26 -2.82 6.24
N LEU A 450 -5.78 -2.62 4.98
CA LEU A 450 -5.60 -3.71 4.02
C LEU A 450 -4.77 -4.85 4.62
N GLN A 451 -3.63 -4.51 5.24
CA GLN A 451 -2.71 -5.48 5.85
C GLN A 451 -3.36 -6.23 7.02
N GLU A 452 -4.05 -5.54 7.93
CA GLU A 452 -4.69 -6.17 9.09
C GLU A 452 -5.86 -7.07 8.67
N ILE A 453 -6.72 -6.63 7.73
CA ILE A 453 -7.81 -7.47 7.21
C ILE A 453 -7.26 -8.70 6.48
N HIS A 454 -6.25 -8.52 5.62
CA HIS A 454 -5.63 -9.61 4.86
C HIS A 454 -5.00 -10.66 5.81
N ALA A 455 -4.26 -10.21 6.82
CA ALA A 455 -3.64 -11.11 7.80
C ALA A 455 -4.68 -11.92 8.59
N LEU A 456 -5.79 -11.28 9.00
CA LEU A 456 -6.90 -11.99 9.66
C LEU A 456 -7.59 -12.99 8.73
N GLN A 457 -7.84 -12.64 7.46
CA GLN A 457 -8.40 -13.58 6.49
C GLN A 457 -7.48 -14.79 6.26
N GLN A 458 -6.16 -14.58 6.16
CA GLN A 458 -5.19 -15.69 6.02
C GLN A 458 -5.24 -16.65 7.20
N LEU A 459 -5.26 -16.10 8.41
CA LEU A 459 -5.36 -16.88 9.64
C LEU A 459 -6.67 -17.66 9.69
N LEU A 460 -7.80 -17.00 9.43
CA LEU A 460 -9.13 -17.60 9.53
C LEU A 460 -9.40 -18.64 8.44
N ASP A 461 -8.90 -18.46 7.22
CA ASP A 461 -9.06 -19.46 6.15
C ASP A 461 -8.34 -20.77 6.47
N THR A 462 -7.17 -20.67 7.12
CA THR A 462 -6.44 -21.83 7.64
C THR A 462 -7.28 -22.57 8.69
N THR A 463 -7.90 -21.83 9.61
CA THR A 463 -8.79 -22.38 10.64
C THR A 463 -10.07 -22.98 10.06
N ALA A 464 -10.64 -22.36 9.01
CA ALA A 464 -11.89 -22.79 8.38
C ALA A 464 -11.74 -24.03 7.47
N HIS A 465 -10.52 -24.59 7.35
CA HIS A 465 -10.18 -25.71 6.46
C HIS A 465 -10.62 -25.50 5.00
N GLN A 466 -10.58 -24.25 4.50
CA GLN A 466 -10.93 -23.99 3.11
C GLN A 466 -9.85 -24.60 2.19
N LEU A 467 -10.22 -25.67 1.47
CA LEU A 467 -9.34 -26.42 0.56
C LEU A 467 -8.86 -25.60 -0.66
N SER A 468 -9.53 -24.49 -0.97
CA SER A 468 -9.10 -23.48 -1.94
C SER A 468 -8.80 -22.18 -1.21
N ALA A 469 -7.63 -22.07 -0.58
CA ALA A 469 -7.16 -20.78 -0.10
C ALA A 469 -7.17 -19.81 -1.29
N ARG A 470 -7.99 -18.75 -1.24
CA ARG A 470 -7.95 -17.69 -2.25
C ARG A 470 -6.51 -17.19 -2.35
N GLU A 471 -6.03 -16.95 -3.56
CA GLU A 471 -4.69 -16.39 -3.70
C GLU A 471 -4.63 -15.02 -3.02
N ASP A 472 -3.45 -14.64 -2.50
CA ASP A 472 -3.30 -13.38 -1.76
C ASP A 472 -3.69 -12.16 -2.59
N TYR A 473 -3.42 -12.22 -3.90
CA TYR A 473 -3.90 -11.25 -4.88
C TYR A 473 -5.42 -11.09 -4.82
N ASP A 474 -6.18 -12.18 -4.92
CA ASP A 474 -7.65 -12.13 -4.95
C ASP A 474 -8.23 -11.59 -3.65
N ARG A 475 -7.63 -11.95 -2.52
CA ARG A 475 -8.02 -11.43 -1.19
C ARG A 475 -7.81 -9.93 -1.13
N LYS A 476 -6.61 -9.46 -1.45
CA LYS A 476 -6.28 -8.03 -1.42
C LYS A 476 -7.13 -7.25 -2.40
N LEU A 477 -7.36 -7.77 -3.61
CA LEU A 477 -8.26 -7.17 -4.59
C LEU A 477 -9.67 -7.03 -4.01
N THR A 478 -10.22 -8.09 -3.42
CA THR A 478 -11.54 -8.07 -2.79
C THR A 478 -11.62 -7.02 -1.67
N ILE A 479 -10.58 -6.91 -0.83
CA ILE A 479 -10.53 -5.91 0.24
C ILE A 479 -10.50 -4.50 -0.35
N ILE A 480 -9.64 -4.23 -1.33
CA ILE A 480 -9.51 -2.91 -1.96
C ILE A 480 -10.82 -2.52 -2.67
N GLU A 481 -11.43 -3.44 -3.41
CA GLU A 481 -12.66 -3.18 -4.17
C GLU A 481 -13.88 -2.94 -3.27
N ASN A 482 -13.98 -3.68 -2.16
CA ASN A 482 -15.21 -3.68 -1.37
C ASN A 482 -15.10 -2.92 -0.06
N CYS A 483 -13.91 -2.83 0.54
CA CYS A 483 -13.76 -2.41 1.93
C CYS A 483 -13.16 -1.03 2.09
N LEU A 484 -12.27 -0.58 1.20
CA LEU A 484 -11.45 0.61 1.43
C LEU A 484 -11.95 1.82 0.65
N TYR A 485 -12.10 2.95 1.36
CA TYR A 485 -12.53 4.23 0.80
C TYR A 485 -11.68 5.36 1.37
N GLY A 486 -11.21 6.28 0.54
CA GLY A 486 -10.34 7.38 0.97
C GLY A 486 -10.69 8.72 0.33
N VAL A 487 -10.50 9.81 1.08
CA VAL A 487 -10.53 11.18 0.53
C VAL A 487 -9.30 11.92 1.01
N ASP A 488 -8.73 12.75 0.14
CA ASP A 488 -7.81 13.79 0.54
C ASP A 488 -7.96 15.02 -0.36
N ILE A 489 -7.68 16.20 0.18
CA ILE A 489 -7.75 17.46 -0.58
C ILE A 489 -6.57 17.60 -1.55
N ASP A 490 -5.46 16.93 -1.28
CA ASP A 490 -4.24 17.02 -2.08
C ASP A 490 -4.20 15.93 -3.18
N PRO A 491 -4.29 16.32 -4.47
CA PRO A 491 -4.19 15.38 -5.60
C PRO A 491 -2.90 14.55 -5.60
N PHE A 492 -1.82 15.12 -5.09
CA PHE A 492 -0.54 14.44 -5.07
C PHE A 492 -0.52 13.33 -4.00
N ALA A 493 -1.14 13.57 -2.85
CA ALA A 493 -1.28 12.57 -1.79
C ALA A 493 -2.13 11.38 -2.26
N ILE A 494 -3.24 11.66 -2.95
CA ILE A 494 -4.11 10.65 -3.59
C ILE A 494 -3.35 9.80 -4.60
N ASN A 495 -2.54 10.42 -5.46
CA ASN A 495 -1.70 9.69 -6.40
C ASN A 495 -0.76 8.72 -5.68
N ILE A 496 -0.11 9.14 -4.58
CA ILE A 496 0.73 8.21 -3.79
C ILE A 496 -0.10 7.07 -3.19
N ALA A 497 -1.30 7.37 -2.67
CA ALA A 497 -2.19 6.36 -2.11
C ALA A 497 -2.58 5.29 -3.15
N TRP A 498 -2.97 5.72 -4.36
CA TRP A 498 -3.23 4.79 -5.48
C TRP A 498 -2.03 3.91 -5.80
N LEU A 499 -0.84 4.51 -5.90
CA LEU A 499 0.39 3.77 -6.25
C LEU A 499 0.75 2.76 -5.16
N ARG A 500 0.61 3.10 -3.88
CA ARG A 500 0.88 2.19 -2.76
C ARG A 500 -0.12 1.03 -2.73
N LEU A 501 -1.40 1.29 -2.95
CA LEU A 501 -2.43 0.25 -3.06
C LEU A 501 -2.19 -0.67 -4.27
N TRP A 502 -1.80 -0.11 -5.42
CA TRP A 502 -1.39 -0.91 -6.58
C TRP A 502 -0.18 -1.79 -6.27
N LEU A 503 0.91 -1.23 -5.74
CA LEU A 503 2.10 -2.01 -5.40
C LEU A 503 1.78 -3.14 -4.40
N ALA A 504 0.91 -2.87 -3.43
CA ALA A 504 0.46 -3.85 -2.45
C ALA A 504 -0.36 -5.01 -3.05
N LEU A 505 -1.05 -4.77 -4.16
CA LEU A 505 -1.79 -5.80 -4.92
C LEU A 505 -0.86 -6.56 -5.87
N VAL A 506 -0.09 -5.81 -6.66
CA VAL A 506 0.78 -6.31 -7.73
C VAL A 506 1.82 -7.29 -7.24
N ILE A 507 2.31 -7.11 -6.02
CA ILE A 507 3.31 -8.00 -5.43
C ILE A 507 2.87 -9.47 -5.41
N ASP A 508 1.59 -9.72 -5.19
CA ASP A 508 1.04 -11.08 -5.08
C ASP A 508 0.48 -11.60 -6.40
N ASP A 509 0.40 -10.78 -7.45
CA ASP A 509 -0.01 -11.24 -8.78
C ASP A 509 1.12 -12.06 -9.41
N LYS A 510 0.90 -13.34 -9.68
CA LYS A 510 1.90 -14.18 -10.36
C LYS A 510 2.05 -13.84 -11.85
N ARG A 511 1.06 -13.16 -12.42
CA ARG A 511 1.01 -12.80 -13.83
C ARG A 511 1.89 -11.59 -14.11
N ASN A 512 2.33 -11.46 -15.35
CA ASN A 512 3.08 -10.31 -15.83
C ASN A 512 2.29 -9.62 -16.94
N PRO A 513 1.94 -8.33 -16.82
CA PRO A 513 1.16 -7.62 -17.84
C PRO A 513 1.87 -7.48 -19.20
N LEU A 514 3.16 -7.84 -19.28
CA LEU A 514 3.89 -7.92 -20.56
C LEU A 514 3.72 -9.28 -21.26
N ASP A 515 3.45 -10.35 -20.52
CA ASP A 515 3.35 -11.73 -21.02
C ASP A 515 1.89 -12.23 -21.03
N ASP A 516 1.09 -11.73 -20.09
CA ASP A 516 -0.29 -12.10 -19.83
C ASP A 516 -1.21 -10.91 -20.11
N ASP A 517 -2.43 -11.18 -20.60
CA ASP A 517 -3.46 -10.16 -20.81
C ASP A 517 -4.09 -9.74 -19.47
N VAL A 518 -3.31 -8.99 -18.67
CA VAL A 518 -3.66 -8.55 -17.32
C VAL A 518 -3.49 -7.05 -17.21
N SER A 519 -4.46 -6.39 -16.61
CA SER A 519 -4.46 -4.94 -16.34
C SER A 519 -4.74 -4.66 -14.88
N LEU A 520 -4.15 -3.59 -14.35
CA LEU A 520 -4.40 -3.13 -12.98
C LEU A 520 -5.86 -2.68 -12.79
N PRO A 521 -6.44 -2.89 -11.59
CA PRO A 521 -7.76 -2.36 -11.26
C PRO A 521 -7.73 -0.82 -11.20
N ASN A 522 -8.85 -0.20 -11.56
CA ASN A 522 -8.98 1.26 -11.59
C ASN A 522 -9.34 1.79 -10.19
N LEU A 523 -8.35 2.18 -9.38
CA LEU A 523 -8.57 2.55 -7.97
C LEU A 523 -9.10 3.98 -7.75
N ASP A 524 -9.22 4.76 -8.82
CA ASP A 524 -9.63 6.17 -8.82
C ASP A 524 -11.05 6.38 -8.28
N VAL A 525 -11.93 5.38 -8.34
CA VAL A 525 -13.29 5.50 -7.80
C VAL A 525 -13.43 5.11 -6.32
N LYS A 526 -12.32 4.71 -5.67
CA LYS A 526 -12.28 4.32 -4.24
C LYS A 526 -11.49 5.30 -3.38
N VAL A 527 -10.54 6.01 -3.98
CA VAL A 527 -9.80 7.07 -3.29
C VAL A 527 -9.89 8.32 -4.15
N GLU A 528 -10.58 9.34 -3.64
CA GLU A 528 -11.04 10.50 -4.42
C GLU A 528 -10.40 11.80 -3.90
N ILE A 529 -10.24 12.77 -4.80
CA ILE A 529 -9.77 14.11 -4.43
C ILE A 529 -10.96 14.93 -3.94
N GLY A 530 -10.87 15.51 -2.75
CA GLY A 530 -11.94 16.38 -2.24
C GLY A 530 -11.75 16.92 -0.83
N ASP A 531 -12.56 17.93 -0.49
CA ASP A 531 -12.65 18.45 0.86
C ASP A 531 -13.77 17.74 1.64
N SER A 532 -13.36 16.81 2.50
CA SER A 532 -14.25 16.04 3.37
C SER A 532 -15.05 16.89 4.37
N LEU A 533 -14.60 18.09 4.73
CA LEU A 533 -15.28 18.97 5.68
C LEU A 533 -16.44 19.74 5.04
N LEU A 534 -16.35 20.04 3.75
CA LEU A 534 -17.38 20.77 3.01
C LEU A 534 -18.47 19.84 2.44
N ALA A 535 -18.21 18.54 2.42
CA ALA A 535 -19.12 17.55 1.90
C ALA A 535 -20.31 17.33 2.88
N PRO A 536 -21.56 17.33 2.40
CA PRO A 536 -22.73 17.16 3.25
C PRO A 536 -22.71 15.79 3.95
N ALA A 537 -23.20 15.73 5.20
CA ALA A 537 -23.18 14.52 6.00
C ALA A 537 -23.88 13.35 5.27
N PRO A 538 -23.24 12.18 5.10
CA PRO A 538 -23.77 11.09 4.30
C PRO A 538 -25.19 10.68 4.72
N ILE A 539 -25.48 10.69 6.02
CA ILE A 539 -26.76 10.23 6.57
C ILE A 539 -27.93 11.20 6.35
N ASP A 540 -27.66 12.51 6.29
CA ASP A 540 -28.70 13.52 6.07
C ASP A 540 -29.11 13.55 4.59
N VAL A 541 -28.13 13.36 3.70
CA VAL A 541 -28.35 13.23 2.25
C VAL A 541 -29.13 11.94 1.94
N LEU A 542 -28.78 10.82 2.59
CA LEU A 542 -29.49 9.53 2.44
C LEU A 542 -30.92 9.57 2.99
N ARG A 543 -31.18 10.33 4.07
CA ARG A 543 -32.51 10.50 4.66
C ARG A 543 -33.38 11.51 3.89
N ALA A 544 -32.79 12.57 3.36
CA ALA A 544 -33.51 13.63 2.68
C ALA A 544 -33.81 13.34 1.20
N LYS A 545 -33.08 12.42 0.56
CA LYS A 545 -33.13 12.22 -0.91
C LYS A 545 -33.68 10.86 -1.38
N GLN A 546 -34.41 10.11 -0.54
CA GLN A 546 -35.17 8.95 -1.01
C GLN A 546 -36.46 9.36 -1.75
N GLY A 547 -36.33 10.06 -2.87
CA GLY A 547 -37.24 9.87 -3.99
C GLY A 547 -36.86 8.59 -4.73
N ALA A 548 -37.84 7.85 -5.28
CA ALA A 548 -37.56 6.61 -6.02
C ALA A 548 -36.58 6.81 -7.18
N ILE A 549 -36.54 8.01 -7.76
CA ILE A 549 -35.69 8.40 -8.90
C ILE A 549 -34.21 8.52 -8.50
N VAL A 550 -33.89 9.31 -7.47
CA VAL A 550 -32.49 9.46 -6.98
C VAL A 550 -31.93 8.10 -6.54
N GLY A 551 -32.75 7.29 -5.86
CA GLY A 551 -32.34 5.95 -5.44
C GLY A 551 -32.00 5.02 -6.61
N GLU A 552 -32.70 5.14 -7.74
CA GLU A 552 -32.38 4.37 -8.96
C GLU A 552 -31.12 4.89 -9.64
N LEU A 553 -30.97 6.21 -9.79
CA LEU A 553 -29.77 6.82 -10.37
C LEU A 553 -28.50 6.46 -9.59
N VAL A 554 -28.58 6.47 -8.25
CA VAL A 554 -27.47 6.06 -7.38
C VAL A 554 -27.16 4.56 -7.53
N ARG A 555 -28.18 3.70 -7.66
CA ARG A 555 -27.96 2.26 -7.95
C ARG A 555 -27.27 2.05 -9.29
N GLN A 556 -27.71 2.77 -10.32
CA GLN A 556 -27.09 2.73 -11.65
C GLN A 556 -25.64 3.19 -11.58
N PHE A 557 -25.37 4.32 -10.93
CA PHE A 557 -24.02 4.85 -10.76
C PHE A 557 -23.09 3.87 -10.03
N ARG A 558 -23.57 3.16 -8.99
CA ARG A 558 -22.81 2.09 -8.34
C ARG A 558 -22.50 0.93 -9.27
N ALA A 559 -23.46 0.49 -10.08
CA ALA A 559 -23.25 -0.59 -11.04
C ALA A 559 -22.23 -0.19 -12.11
N GLU A 560 -22.26 1.07 -12.55
CA GLU A 560 -21.26 1.66 -13.46
C GLU A 560 -19.88 1.71 -12.79
N LYS A 561 -19.76 2.18 -11.54
CA LYS A 561 -18.49 2.16 -10.76
C LYS A 561 -17.93 0.74 -10.62
N ALA A 562 -18.76 -0.23 -10.25
CA ALA A 562 -18.34 -1.63 -10.10
C ALA A 562 -17.91 -2.25 -11.44
N SER A 563 -18.55 -1.86 -12.55
CA SER A 563 -18.17 -2.29 -13.88
C SER A 563 -16.85 -1.63 -14.33
N TYR A 564 -16.69 -0.34 -14.06
CA TYR A 564 -15.46 0.40 -14.31
C TYR A 564 -14.26 -0.18 -13.55
N MET A 565 -14.40 -0.46 -12.25
CA MET A 565 -13.35 -1.08 -11.43
C MET A 565 -12.80 -2.37 -12.05
N ARG A 566 -13.70 -3.22 -12.56
CA ARG A 566 -13.41 -4.51 -13.19
C ARG A 566 -13.17 -4.43 -14.69
N SER A 567 -13.32 -3.26 -15.30
CA SER A 567 -13.09 -3.11 -16.73
C SER A 567 -11.60 -3.05 -17.00
N HIS A 568 -11.13 -4.02 -17.78
CA HIS A 568 -9.73 -4.17 -18.13
C HIS A 568 -9.42 -3.59 -19.52
N ILE A 569 -10.44 -3.47 -20.39
CA ILE A 569 -10.30 -2.94 -21.75
C ILE A 569 -10.44 -1.42 -21.74
N PRO A 570 -9.49 -0.67 -22.32
CA PRO A 570 -9.51 0.79 -22.32
C PRO A 570 -10.71 1.44 -23.01
N VAL A 571 -11.20 0.84 -24.10
CA VAL A 571 -12.40 1.31 -24.80
C VAL A 571 -13.64 1.21 -23.90
N ASP A 572 -13.71 0.16 -23.07
CA ASP A 572 -14.78 0.02 -22.07
C ASP A 572 -14.59 1.06 -20.95
N LYS A 573 -13.35 1.36 -20.55
CA LYS A 573 -13.05 2.36 -19.51
C LYS A 573 -13.54 3.75 -19.88
N ASP A 574 -13.26 4.24 -21.09
CA ASP A 574 -13.73 5.55 -21.53
C ASP A 574 -15.25 5.63 -21.56
N GLN A 575 -15.91 4.57 -22.04
CA GLN A 575 -17.38 4.46 -22.03
C GLN A 575 -17.94 4.49 -20.61
N TRP A 576 -17.33 3.77 -19.67
CA TRP A 576 -17.75 3.77 -18.28
C TRP A 576 -17.48 5.11 -17.59
N ARG A 577 -16.34 5.77 -17.86
CA ARG A 577 -16.07 7.14 -17.37
C ARG A 577 -17.12 8.14 -17.85
N GLU A 578 -17.52 8.05 -19.12
CA GLU A 578 -18.61 8.86 -19.67
C GLU A 578 -19.97 8.50 -19.06
N ALA A 579 -20.26 7.22 -18.84
CA ALA A 579 -21.48 6.77 -18.16
C ALA A 579 -21.54 7.32 -16.72
N MET A 580 -20.49 7.11 -15.93
CA MET A 580 -20.35 7.64 -14.58
C MET A 580 -20.51 9.17 -14.55
N SER A 581 -19.86 9.90 -15.47
CA SER A 581 -19.98 11.36 -15.56
C SER A 581 -21.42 11.80 -15.91
N ARG A 582 -22.15 11.04 -16.73
CA ARG A 582 -23.56 11.30 -17.03
C ARG A 582 -24.43 11.05 -15.80
N SER A 583 -24.28 9.90 -15.16
CA SER A 583 -25.05 9.53 -13.96
C SER A 583 -24.81 10.52 -12.82
N ARG A 584 -23.56 10.92 -12.57
CA ARG A 584 -23.21 11.97 -11.59
C ARG A 584 -23.92 13.28 -11.89
N ARG A 585 -23.90 13.76 -13.14
CA ARG A 585 -24.61 14.97 -13.55
C ARG A 585 -26.13 14.87 -13.36
N LEU A 586 -26.72 13.73 -13.67
CA LEU A 586 -28.16 13.51 -13.48
C LEU A 586 -28.53 13.52 -11.99
N ILE A 587 -27.72 12.88 -11.15
CA ILE A 587 -27.87 12.93 -9.70
C ILE A 587 -27.80 14.40 -9.25
N ASP A 588 -26.75 15.14 -9.61
CA ASP A 588 -26.60 16.55 -9.24
C ASP A 588 -27.80 17.42 -9.67
N ILE A 589 -28.33 17.22 -10.88
CA ILE A 589 -29.50 17.95 -11.39
C ILE A 589 -30.73 17.66 -10.53
N GLU A 590 -31.02 16.38 -10.26
CA GLU A 590 -32.17 15.96 -9.46
C GLU A 590 -32.07 16.49 -8.02
N LEU A 591 -30.86 16.47 -7.45
CA LEU A 591 -30.59 17.00 -6.13
C LEU A 591 -30.75 18.52 -6.07
N ARG A 592 -30.34 19.24 -7.11
CA ARG A 592 -30.51 20.71 -7.23
C ARG A 592 -31.99 21.07 -7.42
N GLY A 593 -32.71 20.35 -8.28
CA GLY A 593 -34.15 20.58 -8.52
C GLY A 593 -34.97 20.44 -7.23
N ASN A 594 -34.73 19.39 -6.44
CA ASN A 594 -35.40 19.20 -5.15
C ASN A 594 -35.14 20.34 -4.15
N ARG A 595 -33.96 20.98 -4.22
CA ARG A 595 -33.62 22.12 -3.36
C ARG A 595 -34.31 23.40 -3.81
N ASP A 596 -34.25 23.73 -5.10
CA ASP A 596 -34.89 24.93 -5.65
C ASP A 596 -36.41 24.92 -5.38
N GLU A 597 -37.03 23.73 -5.47
CA GLU A 597 -38.43 23.53 -5.10
C GLU A 597 -38.69 23.72 -3.59
N ALA A 598 -37.79 23.24 -2.73
CA ALA A 598 -37.89 23.40 -1.28
C ALA A 598 -37.70 24.87 -0.85
N GLU A 599 -36.75 25.59 -1.45
CA GLU A 599 -36.55 27.03 -1.24
C GLU A 599 -37.79 27.82 -1.69
N ALA A 600 -38.34 27.51 -2.86
CA ALA A 600 -39.59 28.10 -3.33
C ALA A 600 -40.80 27.75 -2.44
N ALA A 601 -40.83 26.57 -1.82
CA ALA A 601 -41.87 26.20 -0.87
C ALA A 601 -41.76 26.99 0.45
N VAL A 602 -40.54 27.18 0.97
CA VAL A 602 -40.29 28.03 2.15
C VAL A 602 -40.75 29.46 1.88
N GLU A 603 -40.39 30.03 0.74
CA GLU A 603 -40.78 31.41 0.40
C GLU A 603 -42.31 31.56 0.26
N ARG A 604 -42.98 30.61 -0.43
CA ARG A 604 -44.45 30.58 -0.51
C ARG A 604 -45.12 30.53 0.87
N GLU A 605 -44.61 29.71 1.79
CA GLU A 605 -45.17 29.62 3.15
C GLU A 605 -44.83 30.86 4.02
N ARG A 606 -43.70 31.54 3.77
CA ARG A 606 -43.39 32.84 4.39
C ARG A 606 -44.38 33.92 3.96
N GLU A 607 -44.67 34.01 2.67
CA GLU A 607 -45.68 34.90 2.11
C GLU A 607 -47.09 34.58 2.63
N ALA A 608 -47.44 33.28 2.70
CA ALA A 608 -48.71 32.84 3.26
C ALA A 608 -48.85 33.18 4.74
N LEU A 609 -47.79 33.02 5.54
CA LEU A 609 -47.76 33.42 6.95
C LEU A 609 -47.88 34.94 7.11
N ALA A 610 -47.22 35.72 6.25
CA ALA A 610 -47.34 37.18 6.24
C ALA A 610 -48.79 37.62 5.97
N THR A 611 -49.45 36.96 5.01
CA THR A 611 -50.86 37.21 4.67
C THR A 611 -51.81 36.79 5.81
N ALA A 612 -51.58 35.61 6.40
CA ALA A 612 -52.42 35.08 7.47
C ALA A 612 -52.28 35.86 8.79
N LYS A 613 -51.11 36.44 9.06
CA LYS A 613 -50.89 37.39 10.17
C LYS A 613 -51.80 38.62 10.08
N ASN A 614 -52.14 39.06 8.87
CA ASN A 614 -53.04 40.20 8.63
C ASN A 614 -54.53 39.82 8.81
N GLN A 615 -54.87 38.54 8.77
CA GLN A 615 -56.25 38.02 8.83
C GLN A 615 -56.59 37.31 10.15
N GLY A 616 -55.70 37.33 11.14
CA GLY A 616 -55.97 36.83 12.50
C GLY A 616 -55.79 35.32 12.73
N GLY A 617 -55.39 34.53 11.72
CA GLY A 617 -55.12 33.09 11.85
C GLY A 617 -53.64 32.77 11.65
N LYS A 618 -52.91 32.40 12.71
CA LYS A 618 -51.43 32.26 12.64
C LYS A 618 -50.93 30.82 12.81
N ASP A 619 -51.69 29.97 13.48
CA ASP A 619 -51.15 28.69 13.97
C ASP A 619 -50.86 27.69 12.86
N ALA A 620 -51.80 27.48 11.92
CA ALA A 620 -51.63 26.53 10.82
C ALA A 620 -50.49 26.92 9.85
N ALA A 621 -50.41 28.21 9.48
CA ALA A 621 -49.36 28.70 8.58
C ALA A 621 -47.97 28.64 9.23
N SER A 622 -47.87 28.89 10.54
CA SER A 622 -46.60 28.79 11.27
C SER A 622 -46.09 27.35 11.34
N VAL A 623 -46.99 26.36 11.46
CA VAL A 623 -46.63 24.94 11.45
C VAL A 623 -46.16 24.49 10.06
N ARG A 624 -46.81 24.94 8.99
CA ARG A 624 -46.38 24.63 7.61
C ARG A 624 -45.03 25.24 7.28
N LEU A 625 -44.78 26.51 7.66
CA LEU A 625 -43.48 27.15 7.47
C LEU A 625 -42.37 26.37 8.19
N ARG A 626 -42.57 26.00 9.47
CA ARG A 626 -41.58 25.19 10.21
C ARG A 626 -41.31 23.84 9.54
N ARG A 627 -42.32 23.20 8.94
CA ARG A 627 -42.14 21.95 8.18
C ARG A 627 -41.35 22.18 6.89
N ALA A 628 -41.62 23.24 6.16
CA ALA A 628 -40.88 23.61 4.95
C ALA A 628 -39.41 23.96 5.28
N GLU A 629 -39.16 24.73 6.35
CA GLU A 629 -37.81 25.06 6.82
C GLU A 629 -37.05 23.83 7.32
N ALA A 630 -37.72 22.90 8.00
CA ALA A 630 -37.11 21.62 8.40
C ALA A 630 -36.79 20.72 7.18
N ALA A 631 -37.65 20.72 6.15
CA ALA A 631 -37.39 19.97 4.91
C ALA A 631 -36.21 20.58 4.11
N LEU A 632 -36.11 21.91 4.02
CA LEU A 632 -34.97 22.58 3.41
C LEU A 632 -33.68 22.36 4.21
N ALA A 633 -33.75 22.42 5.54
CA ALA A 633 -32.60 22.14 6.40
C ALA A 633 -32.10 20.70 6.28
N ALA A 634 -33.00 19.73 6.08
CA ALA A 634 -32.63 18.33 5.84
C ALA A 634 -31.85 18.13 4.52
N LEU A 635 -31.98 19.06 3.55
CA LEU A 635 -31.24 19.03 2.29
C LEU A 635 -29.80 19.59 2.39
N GLY A 636 -29.36 20.08 3.56
CA GLY A 636 -27.99 20.57 3.80
C GLY A 636 -27.71 21.97 3.22
N GLU A 637 -26.45 22.39 3.15
CA GLU A 637 -26.01 23.58 2.38
C GLU A 637 -25.69 23.23 0.92
N ARG A 638 -25.61 24.23 0.03
CA ARG A 638 -25.26 24.00 -1.37
C ARG A 638 -23.76 23.67 -1.45
N PRO A 639 -23.38 22.48 -1.96
CA PRO A 639 -21.97 22.18 -2.16
C PRO A 639 -21.38 23.15 -3.20
N PRO A 640 -20.12 23.59 -3.05
CA PRO A 640 -19.39 24.27 -4.10
C PRO A 640 -19.39 23.46 -5.41
N PRO A 641 -19.30 24.10 -6.58
CA PRO A 641 -18.89 23.39 -7.80
C PRO A 641 -17.58 22.64 -7.50
N ASP A 642 -17.51 21.37 -7.88
CA ASP A 642 -16.35 20.48 -7.70
C ASP A 642 -16.04 20.01 -6.27
N SER A 643 -16.98 20.17 -5.31
CA SER A 643 -16.82 19.55 -3.98
C SER A 643 -17.18 18.06 -3.99
N LEU A 644 -16.51 17.27 -3.13
CA LEU A 644 -16.89 15.89 -2.82
C LEU A 644 -18.35 15.82 -2.34
N ASP A 645 -19.13 14.88 -2.87
CA ASP A 645 -20.44 14.50 -2.30
C ASP A 645 -20.36 13.05 -1.83
N TRP A 646 -20.29 12.86 -0.50
CA TRP A 646 -20.23 11.55 0.14
C TRP A 646 -21.35 10.60 -0.30
N ALA A 647 -22.54 11.14 -0.59
CA ALA A 647 -23.71 10.34 -0.95
C ALA A 647 -23.75 9.95 -2.44
N VAL A 648 -22.84 10.49 -3.24
CA VAL A 648 -22.64 10.10 -4.63
C VAL A 648 -21.39 9.26 -4.73
N GLU A 649 -20.27 9.74 -4.16
CA GLU A 649 -18.98 9.11 -4.38
C GLU A 649 -18.76 7.84 -3.55
N PHE A 650 -19.23 7.80 -2.30
CA PHE A 650 -19.02 6.66 -1.38
C PHE A 650 -20.28 6.16 -0.71
N VAL A 651 -21.39 6.24 -1.43
CA VAL A 651 -22.71 5.81 -0.94
C VAL A 651 -22.69 4.36 -0.41
N GLU A 652 -21.87 3.48 -0.97
CA GLU A 652 -21.71 2.09 -0.54
C GLU A 652 -21.02 1.93 0.83
N ALA A 653 -20.28 2.94 1.29
CA ALA A 653 -19.67 2.94 2.61
C ALA A 653 -20.69 3.32 3.71
N PHE A 654 -21.78 4.02 3.35
CA PHE A 654 -22.73 4.61 4.31
C PHE A 654 -24.15 4.03 4.24
N VAL A 655 -24.47 3.19 3.25
CA VAL A 655 -25.79 2.55 3.11
C VAL A 655 -25.67 1.05 3.36
N ASN A 656 -26.27 0.57 4.45
CA ASN A 656 -26.48 -0.86 4.68
C ASN A 656 -27.60 -1.37 3.74
N GLU A 657 -27.29 -2.32 2.87
CA GLU A 657 -28.27 -2.94 1.97
C GLU A 657 -29.36 -3.72 2.73
N ASP A 658 -29.01 -4.25 3.91
CA ASP A 658 -29.91 -5.07 4.75
C ASP A 658 -30.96 -4.28 5.53
N ALA A 659 -30.91 -2.94 5.53
CA ALA A 659 -31.91 -2.12 6.20
C ALA A 659 -33.26 -2.05 5.43
N ARG A 660 -33.36 -2.67 4.26
CA ARG A 660 -34.59 -2.71 3.44
C ARG A 660 -35.50 -3.89 3.78
N CYS A 661 -35.82 -4.09 5.06
CA CYS A 661 -36.98 -4.87 5.46
C CYS A 661 -37.42 -4.45 6.87
N GLY A 662 -38.07 -3.29 6.99
CA GLY A 662 -38.66 -2.89 8.26
C GLY A 662 -38.92 -1.40 8.36
N VAL A 663 -40.04 -0.95 7.81
CA VAL A 663 -40.68 0.25 8.35
C VAL A 663 -41.09 -0.08 9.79
N SER A 664 -40.31 0.40 10.76
CA SER A 664 -40.77 0.54 12.15
C SER A 664 -40.21 1.83 12.73
N THR A 665 -41.10 2.81 12.80
CA THR A 665 -40.98 3.99 13.65
C THR A 665 -40.94 3.56 15.12
N SER A 666 -39.80 3.67 15.83
CA SER A 666 -39.79 3.98 17.27
C SER A 666 -38.39 4.28 17.84
N SER A 667 -38.29 5.50 18.41
CA SER A 667 -37.49 5.93 19.58
C SER A 667 -36.05 5.42 19.79
N LEU A 668 -35.08 6.30 19.53
CA LEU A 668 -33.80 6.32 20.25
C LEU A 668 -34.00 7.00 21.63
N PRO A 669 -33.44 6.46 22.73
CA PRO A 669 -33.52 7.10 24.03
C PRO A 669 -32.51 8.25 24.12
N THR A 670 -33.02 9.47 24.25
CA THR A 670 -32.23 10.61 24.73
C THR A 670 -31.94 10.42 26.23
N ARG A 671 -30.69 10.15 26.59
CA ARG A 671 -30.20 10.43 27.94
C ARG A 671 -29.28 11.66 27.88
N PRO A 672 -29.62 12.77 28.58
CA PRO A 672 -28.74 13.91 28.67
C PRO A 672 -27.58 13.59 29.62
N ILE A 673 -26.37 13.95 29.20
CA ILE A 673 -25.20 14.01 30.08
C ILE A 673 -25.45 15.17 31.04
N SER A 674 -25.69 14.86 32.31
CA SER A 674 -25.75 15.85 33.38
C SER A 674 -24.34 16.34 33.69
N ALA A 675 -24.07 17.60 33.38
CA ALA A 675 -22.98 18.33 33.99
C ALA A 675 -23.33 18.59 35.46
N THR A 676 -22.45 18.19 36.40
CA THR A 676 -22.32 18.82 37.72
C THR A 676 -20.98 18.43 38.32
N SER A 677 -20.20 19.48 38.62
CA SER A 677 -19.06 19.63 39.56
C SER A 677 -18.10 18.48 39.78
#